data_AF-A0A1X0RIP0-F1
#
_entry.id   AF-A0A1X0RIP0-F1
#
_cell.length_a   1.000
_cell.length_b   1.000
_cell.length_c   1.000
_cell.angle_alpha   90.00
_cell.angle_beta   90.00
_cell.angle_gamma   90.00
#
_symmetry.space_group_name_H-M   'P 1'
#
loop_
_entity.id
_entity.type
_entity.pdbx_description
1 polymer ?
#
loop_
_entity_poly.entity_id
_entity_poly.type
_entity_poly.pdbx_seq_one_letter_code
_entity_poly.pdbx_strand_id
1 'polypeptide(L)'
;MAEEQPRAKVNGDIHNITVEDLYDKDKYDLSTMEQQDVMQLLQTQPEGLTSEEAQRRIEKFGHNKLESKEVNPILQFLGFMWNPLSWVMEAAAIVAIALSNGENRPPDYPDFIGIVLLLIANAVIGFLEERQAGNAVKALMDSLAPECKVRRDGEWKTLEASELVPGDIINIKLGDVVPADGRLLQAHGDVSIDQAALTGESLPVGKEAGDEVFSGSTVKQGEAEAVVIGTGTNTFFGRAAKLVGDAGDDIGHLQSILAKIGNFCLITISLFLVVVIIVQYARFRYRYRRGIDNVLVLLIGGIPIAMPTVLSVTLAIGAKQLAEHKAIVTRITAIEEMAAVTILCSDKTGTLTLNKLIVDKPTIKTYSEEFDGDAVIQLSAYASRTENQDAIDFCIVNSLPEPDLARKGIKELEFKPFNPVIKRTEITYTSEADGKTYRVTKGMSHTVLDLCTRDKTEATIKALNDDVDEFARRGLRALAVAIDEIPSGEVGAEGIGFKLVGLLPIYDPPRSDTKETIDRSIALGVSVKMITGDQLAIAKETGRRLGMGDNMFLSKALKEGPPAGSGYTDIDQMVLHADGFAGVYPEHKYEIVERLQAMGYMVAMTGDGVNDAPALSKANVGVAVADASDAARSAADIVLTEPGLSVIVEAIIGSRQIFQRMRNYSIYTCSVTIRIVVGFSILIWAFQFDFPPFMVLIIAMLNDGTIMTISKDRVRPSPYPDAWNLKEIFSYAIVYGLYLTASTVAFVAVCLKTTFFTRKFGLQQFSDPNDYVLHSVVYLQVSTISQGLIFITRSRGWFFTERPSILLVCSFIVAQLVAMFIAVYANWGFTQIQGCGWGWAGVAWIWNFIWFAPMDLIKFAMQYFFKPKQQNPEEVKAAASRRASAISGSGSGRYYANRTRSLRSMERPQNFANKLLGTAGKRMDPKEMRRLSSVQATHAGRVLSSGGNNA
;
A
#
# COMPACT_ATOMS: atom_id res chain seq x y z
N MET A 1 -41.94 26.55 -39.24
CA MET A 1 -40.84 27.53 -39.22
C MET A 1 -40.12 27.35 -37.90
N ALA A 2 -39.18 26.41 -37.86
CA ALA A 2 -38.23 26.28 -36.76
C ALA A 2 -37.02 27.10 -37.20
N GLU A 3 -36.60 28.05 -36.36
CA GLU A 3 -35.42 28.88 -36.61
C GLU A 3 -34.18 27.98 -36.70
N GLU A 4 -33.55 27.94 -37.87
CA GLU A 4 -32.17 27.45 -38.01
C GLU A 4 -31.28 28.33 -37.13
N GLN A 5 -30.68 27.75 -36.10
CA GLN A 5 -29.56 28.38 -35.41
C GLN A 5 -28.45 28.66 -36.43
N PRO A 6 -27.83 29.84 -36.42
CA PRO A 6 -26.85 30.21 -37.44
C PRO A 6 -25.63 29.29 -37.33
N ARG A 7 -25.29 28.59 -38.43
CA ARG A 7 -23.99 27.92 -38.60
C ARG A 7 -22.88 28.92 -38.24
N ALA A 8 -22.16 28.65 -37.15
CA ALA A 8 -21.00 29.45 -36.77
C ALA A 8 -20.03 29.47 -37.96
N LYS A 9 -19.62 30.66 -38.40
CA LYS A 9 -18.68 30.80 -39.51
C LYS A 9 -17.33 30.21 -39.10
N VAL A 10 -17.06 28.97 -39.52
CA VAL A 10 -15.78 28.27 -39.35
C VAL A 10 -14.73 28.87 -40.31
N ASN A 11 -14.25 30.08 -40.01
CA ASN A 11 -13.17 30.74 -40.75
C ASN A 11 -12.08 31.22 -39.78
N GLY A 12 -11.72 30.37 -38.81
CA GLY A 12 -10.60 30.58 -37.90
C GLY A 12 -9.44 29.66 -38.25
N ASP A 13 -8.26 30.22 -38.50
CA ASP A 13 -7.01 29.46 -38.64
C ASP A 13 -6.49 29.12 -37.24
N ILE A 14 -6.36 27.84 -36.87
CA ILE A 14 -5.92 27.43 -35.51
C ILE A 14 -4.53 27.97 -35.17
N HIS A 15 -3.73 28.31 -36.19
CA HIS A 15 -2.45 28.98 -36.00
C HIS A 15 -2.60 30.40 -35.42
N ASN A 16 -3.68 31.12 -35.75
CA ASN A 16 -3.96 32.50 -35.31
C ASN A 16 -4.91 32.59 -34.11
N ILE A 17 -5.64 31.52 -33.77
CA ILE A 17 -6.52 31.47 -32.59
C ILE A 17 -5.67 31.37 -31.31
N THR A 18 -5.94 32.20 -30.30
CA THR A 18 -5.26 32.08 -29.00
C THR A 18 -5.82 30.91 -28.19
N VAL A 19 -5.07 30.39 -27.21
CA VAL A 19 -5.53 29.31 -26.33
C VAL A 19 -6.83 29.71 -25.60
N GLU A 20 -6.90 30.97 -25.17
CA GLU A 20 -8.08 31.55 -24.51
C GLU A 20 -9.29 31.60 -25.45
N ASP A 21 -9.09 31.93 -26.73
CA ASP A 21 -10.15 31.97 -27.73
C ASP A 21 -10.71 30.57 -28.06
N LEU A 22 -9.87 29.53 -28.10
CA LEU A 22 -10.30 28.15 -28.40
C LEU A 22 -11.21 27.57 -27.30
N TYR A 23 -10.96 27.96 -26.05
CA TYR A 23 -11.69 27.46 -24.87
C TYR A 23 -12.80 28.40 -24.39
N ASP A 24 -13.02 29.51 -25.09
CA ASP A 24 -14.14 30.43 -24.88
C ASP A 24 -15.42 29.85 -25.49
N LYS A 25 -16.30 29.35 -24.62
CA LYS A 25 -17.58 28.73 -25.01
C LYS A 25 -18.51 29.69 -25.76
N ASP A 26 -18.35 31.00 -25.58
CA ASP A 26 -19.16 32.00 -26.29
C ASP A 26 -18.69 32.19 -27.75
N LYS A 27 -17.46 31.77 -28.08
CA LYS A 27 -16.88 31.85 -29.44
C LYS A 27 -16.93 30.51 -30.17
N TYR A 28 -16.44 29.45 -29.54
CA TYR A 28 -16.35 28.12 -30.13
C TYR A 28 -16.80 27.07 -29.11
N ASP A 29 -18.02 26.57 -29.25
CA ASP A 29 -18.50 25.46 -28.43
C ASP A 29 -18.23 24.11 -29.11
N LEU A 30 -17.00 23.62 -28.92
CA LEU A 30 -16.53 22.34 -29.46
C LEU A 30 -17.40 21.14 -29.00
N SER A 31 -18.21 21.30 -27.95
CA SER A 31 -19.10 20.25 -27.43
C SER A 31 -20.42 20.13 -28.22
N THR A 32 -20.85 21.18 -28.92
CA THR A 32 -22.12 21.20 -29.67
C THR A 32 -21.94 21.30 -31.18
N MET A 33 -20.75 21.65 -31.66
CA MET A 33 -20.43 21.67 -33.10
C MET A 33 -20.51 20.28 -33.75
N GLU A 34 -20.82 20.25 -35.05
CA GLU A 34 -20.79 19.02 -35.85
C GLU A 34 -19.33 18.52 -36.00
N GLN A 35 -19.15 17.19 -36.09
CA GLN A 35 -17.81 16.56 -36.17
C GLN A 35 -16.93 17.15 -37.28
N GLN A 36 -17.51 17.45 -38.45
CA GLN A 36 -16.79 17.99 -39.59
C GLN A 36 -16.27 19.41 -39.31
N ASP A 37 -17.09 20.24 -38.65
CA ASP A 37 -16.73 21.60 -38.26
C ASP A 37 -15.63 21.59 -37.19
N VAL A 38 -15.68 20.64 -36.25
CA VAL A 38 -14.62 20.45 -35.23
C VAL A 38 -13.30 20.05 -35.88
N MET A 39 -13.29 19.09 -36.81
CA MET A 39 -12.06 18.70 -37.52
C MET A 39 -11.52 19.84 -38.39
N GLN A 40 -12.39 20.62 -39.02
CA GLN A 40 -12.00 21.78 -39.83
C GLN A 40 -11.41 22.90 -38.97
N LEU A 41 -12.02 23.20 -37.83
CA LEU A 41 -11.53 24.20 -36.88
C LEU A 41 -10.20 23.78 -36.24
N LEU A 42 -10.06 22.50 -35.89
CA LEU A 42 -8.83 21.92 -35.34
C LEU A 42 -7.77 21.61 -36.42
N GLN A 43 -8.08 21.86 -37.70
CA GLN A 43 -7.24 21.57 -38.87
C GLN A 43 -6.67 20.14 -38.85
N THR A 44 -7.52 19.19 -38.50
CA THR A 44 -7.14 17.78 -38.33
C THR A 44 -7.63 16.98 -39.54
N GLN A 45 -6.76 16.14 -40.11
CA GLN A 45 -7.12 15.21 -41.18
C GLN A 45 -7.59 13.87 -40.60
N PRO A 46 -8.41 13.09 -41.32
CA PRO A 46 -8.81 11.73 -40.89
C PRO A 46 -7.63 10.78 -40.65
N GLU A 47 -6.47 11.07 -41.26
CA GLU A 47 -5.22 10.34 -41.11
C GLU A 47 -4.41 10.73 -39.85
N GLY A 48 -4.92 11.69 -39.06
CA GLY A 48 -4.26 12.23 -37.88
C GLY A 48 -3.37 13.43 -38.15
N LEU A 49 -2.66 13.89 -37.11
CA LEU A 49 -1.70 14.99 -37.20
C LEU A 49 -0.31 14.49 -37.66
N THR A 50 0.51 15.39 -38.20
CA THR A 50 1.94 15.11 -38.41
C THR A 50 2.72 15.30 -37.12
N SER A 51 3.81 14.56 -36.95
CA SER A 51 4.67 14.66 -35.75
C SER A 51 5.22 16.09 -35.53
N GLU A 52 5.51 16.84 -36.60
CA GLU A 52 5.99 18.23 -36.51
C GLU A 52 4.91 19.19 -36.00
N GLU A 53 3.67 19.04 -36.49
CA GLU A 53 2.56 19.90 -36.07
C GLU A 53 2.15 19.61 -34.62
N ALA A 54 2.19 18.34 -34.20
CA ALA A 54 1.98 17.97 -32.81
C ALA A 54 2.99 18.67 -31.89
N GLN A 55 4.29 18.64 -32.22
CA GLN A 55 5.32 19.31 -31.43
C GLN A 55 5.09 20.82 -31.32
N ARG A 56 4.69 21.47 -32.42
CA ARG A 56 4.35 22.90 -32.42
C ARG A 56 3.14 23.22 -31.54
N ARG A 57 2.15 22.32 -31.49
CA ARG A 57 0.98 22.46 -30.62
C ARG A 57 1.33 22.23 -29.15
N ILE A 58 2.28 21.36 -28.83
CA ILE A 58 2.79 21.21 -27.45
C ILE A 58 3.41 22.53 -26.97
N GLU A 59 4.19 23.22 -27.80
CA GLU A 59 4.77 24.53 -27.45
C GLU A 59 3.70 25.62 -27.21
N LYS A 60 2.56 25.53 -27.92
CA LYS A 60 1.47 26.52 -27.85
C LYS A 60 0.46 26.25 -26.73
N PHE A 61 0.00 25.01 -26.60
CA PHE A 61 -1.07 24.60 -25.67
C PHE A 61 -0.52 24.01 -24.36
N GLY A 62 0.76 23.65 -24.32
CA GLY A 62 1.36 22.93 -23.20
C GLY A 62 1.11 21.42 -23.27
N HIS A 63 1.70 20.69 -22.33
CA HIS A 63 1.51 19.24 -22.21
C HIS A 63 0.14 18.93 -21.59
N ASN A 64 -0.41 17.76 -21.92
CA ASN A 64 -1.61 17.22 -21.29
C ASN A 64 -1.31 16.66 -19.89
N LYS A 65 -0.87 17.52 -18.98
CA LYS A 65 -0.71 17.25 -17.55
C LYS A 65 -1.38 18.37 -16.75
N LEU A 66 -1.86 18.05 -15.54
CA LEU A 66 -2.27 19.08 -14.60
C LEU A 66 -1.03 19.87 -14.15
N GLU A 67 -1.18 21.17 -13.94
CA GLU A 67 -0.09 22.01 -13.41
C GLU A 67 0.31 21.49 -12.03
N SER A 68 1.46 20.83 -11.95
CA SER A 68 2.09 20.54 -10.66
C SER A 68 2.64 21.85 -10.10
N LYS A 69 2.24 22.23 -8.88
CA LYS A 69 2.85 23.37 -8.17
C LYS A 69 4.34 23.09 -7.99
N GLU A 70 5.19 23.67 -8.85
CA GLU A 70 6.65 23.60 -8.67
C GLU A 70 7.03 24.44 -7.45
N VAL A 71 7.37 23.76 -6.35
CA VAL A 71 7.87 24.44 -5.16
C VAL A 71 9.29 24.92 -5.47
N ASN A 72 9.52 26.23 -5.34
CA ASN A 72 10.86 26.78 -5.54
C ASN A 72 11.85 26.07 -4.58
N PRO A 73 13.01 25.58 -5.07
CA PRO A 73 13.99 24.87 -4.25
C PRO A 73 14.42 25.64 -3.00
N ILE A 74 14.46 26.98 -3.06
CA ILE A 74 14.82 27.83 -1.93
C ILE A 74 13.71 27.85 -0.88
N LEU A 75 12.44 27.94 -1.31
CA LEU A 75 11.29 27.89 -0.40
C LEU A 75 11.16 26.51 0.25
N GLN A 76 11.43 25.43 -0.50
CA GLN A 76 11.48 24.08 0.05
C GLN A 76 12.60 23.96 1.11
N PHE A 77 13.79 24.50 0.82
CA PHE A 77 14.90 24.55 1.77
C PHE A 77 14.54 25.31 3.05
N LEU A 78 13.94 26.50 2.93
CA LEU A 78 13.48 27.29 4.09
C LEU A 78 12.36 26.58 4.86
N GLY A 79 11.52 25.79 4.18
CA GLY A 79 10.51 24.95 4.82
C GLY A 79 11.09 23.96 5.83
N PHE A 80 12.28 23.41 5.59
CA PHE A 80 12.96 22.53 6.55
C PHE A 80 13.36 23.24 7.84
N MET A 81 13.62 24.55 7.77
CA MET A 81 13.93 25.38 8.95
C MET A 81 12.66 25.77 9.73
N TRP A 82 11.48 25.63 9.14
CA TRP A 82 10.23 26.15 9.68
C TRP A 82 9.28 25.06 10.21
N ASN A 83 9.84 24.08 10.93
CA ASN A 83 9.06 23.07 11.63
C ASN A 83 8.93 23.38 13.13
N PRO A 84 7.92 22.84 13.86
CA PRO A 84 7.70 23.16 15.26
C PRO A 84 8.91 22.87 16.17
N LEU A 85 9.72 21.85 15.85
CA LEU A 85 10.94 21.53 16.60
C LEU A 85 12.04 22.58 16.38
N SER A 86 12.13 23.12 15.15
CA SER A 86 13.07 24.16 14.78
C SER A 86 12.72 25.50 15.42
N TRP A 87 11.44 25.84 15.58
CA TRP A 87 11.02 27.03 16.33
C TRP A 87 11.50 27.02 17.78
N VAL A 88 11.48 25.85 18.43
CA VAL A 88 12.00 25.73 19.80
C VAL A 88 13.53 25.88 19.83
N MET A 89 14.24 25.36 18.81
CA MET A 89 15.69 25.57 18.68
C MET A 89 16.06 27.01 18.36
N GLU A 90 15.27 27.70 17.53
CA GLU A 90 15.43 29.14 17.26
C GLU A 90 15.17 29.96 18.53
N ALA A 91 14.15 29.60 19.31
CA ALA A 91 13.94 30.18 20.63
C ALA A 91 15.15 29.93 21.55
N ALA A 92 15.75 28.73 21.54
CA ALA A 92 16.97 28.45 22.30
C ALA A 92 18.16 29.30 21.84
N ALA A 93 18.32 29.51 20.53
CA ALA A 93 19.34 30.41 19.98
C ALA A 93 19.12 31.86 20.42
N ILE A 94 17.86 32.33 20.42
CA ILE A 94 17.50 33.66 20.93
C ILE A 94 17.80 33.76 22.42
N VAL A 95 17.49 32.74 23.22
CA VAL A 95 17.82 32.68 24.66
C VAL A 95 19.34 32.82 24.88
N ALA A 96 20.16 32.15 24.05
CA ALA A 96 21.62 32.20 24.13
C ALA A 96 22.22 33.60 23.87
N ILE A 97 21.53 34.49 23.15
CA ILE A 97 21.98 35.89 22.97
C ILE A 97 21.26 36.84 23.93
N ALA A 98 19.93 36.79 23.98
CA ALA A 98 19.11 37.80 24.63
C ALA A 98 19.22 37.74 26.16
N LEU A 99 19.23 36.53 26.72
CA LEU A 99 19.19 36.29 28.16
C LEU A 99 20.58 36.06 28.77
N SER A 100 21.56 35.75 27.93
CA SER A 100 22.96 35.55 28.28
C SER A 100 23.72 36.85 28.64
N ASN A 101 23.05 38.01 28.54
CA ASN A 101 23.64 39.31 28.89
C ASN A 101 23.72 39.51 30.41
N GLY A 102 24.93 39.44 30.98
CA GLY A 102 25.15 39.69 32.42
C GLY A 102 26.54 39.32 32.94
N GLU A 103 26.84 39.73 34.18
CA GLU A 103 28.07 39.37 34.93
C GLU A 103 29.42 39.70 34.24
N ASN A 104 29.50 40.80 33.48
CA ASN A 104 30.70 41.21 32.72
C ASN A 104 31.20 40.16 31.70
N ARG A 105 30.35 39.20 31.30
CA ARG A 105 30.65 38.25 30.24
C ARG A 105 29.90 38.65 28.96
N PRO A 106 30.52 38.48 27.78
CA PRO A 106 29.80 38.64 26.52
C PRO A 106 28.69 37.59 26.40
N PRO A 107 27.64 37.85 25.60
CA PRO A 107 26.65 36.83 25.27
C PRO A 107 27.31 35.62 24.59
N ASP A 108 26.67 34.46 24.70
CA ASP A 108 27.19 33.18 24.18
C ASP A 108 27.05 33.08 22.66
N TYR A 109 27.77 33.96 21.94
CA TYR A 109 27.87 33.91 20.49
C TYR A 109 28.30 32.53 19.96
N PRO A 110 29.21 31.76 20.60
CA PRO A 110 29.56 30.42 20.13
C PRO A 110 28.38 29.45 20.13
N ASP A 111 27.51 29.50 21.16
CA ASP A 111 26.33 28.64 21.25
C ASP A 111 25.28 29.05 20.24
N PHE A 112 25.03 30.36 20.05
CA PHE A 112 24.13 30.86 19.01
C PHE A 112 24.58 30.45 17.61
N ILE A 113 25.83 30.73 17.25
CA ILE A 113 26.39 30.37 15.94
C ILE A 113 26.35 28.85 15.77
N GLY A 114 26.67 28.10 16.82
CA GLY A 114 26.61 26.65 16.81
C GLY A 114 25.19 26.10 16.54
N ILE A 115 24.16 26.64 17.22
CA ILE A 115 22.76 26.24 16.99
C ILE A 115 22.33 26.58 15.56
N VAL A 116 22.65 27.78 15.08
CA VAL A 116 22.33 28.19 13.70
C VAL A 116 23.02 27.29 12.68
N LEU A 117 24.31 26.96 12.88
CA LEU A 117 25.03 26.02 12.02
C LEU A 117 24.45 24.61 12.06
N LEU A 118 24.00 24.14 13.22
CA LEU A 118 23.31 22.85 13.34
C LEU A 118 21.98 22.85 12.57
N LEU A 119 21.18 23.92 12.69
CA LEU A 119 19.93 24.05 11.94
C LEU A 119 20.17 24.11 10.43
N ILE A 120 21.18 24.88 9.98
CA ILE A 120 21.57 24.94 8.56
C ILE A 120 22.05 23.57 8.09
N ALA A 121 22.91 22.88 8.85
CA ALA A 121 23.40 21.55 8.50
C ALA A 121 22.25 20.55 8.36
N ASN A 122 21.32 20.54 9.31
CA ASN A 122 20.15 19.67 9.27
C ASN A 122 19.22 20.00 8.09
N ALA A 123 19.00 21.29 7.80
CA ALA A 123 18.23 21.72 6.64
C ALA A 123 18.91 21.33 5.31
N VAL A 124 20.23 21.50 5.20
CA VAL A 124 21.02 21.11 4.02
C VAL A 124 20.91 19.62 3.78
N ILE A 125 21.14 18.80 4.81
CA ILE A 125 21.11 17.36 4.61
C ILE A 125 19.69 16.88 4.32
N GLY A 126 18.68 17.43 5.02
CA GLY A 126 17.29 17.11 4.73
C GLY A 126 16.87 17.47 3.31
N PHE A 127 17.24 18.67 2.86
CA PHE A 127 16.97 19.10 1.48
C PHE A 127 17.65 18.21 0.43
N LEU A 128 18.93 17.87 0.62
CA LEU A 128 19.67 17.04 -0.33
C LEU A 128 19.12 15.62 -0.41
N GLU A 129 18.88 14.98 0.72
CA GLU A 129 18.40 13.60 0.78
C GLU A 129 16.94 13.50 0.31
N GLU A 130 16.06 14.42 0.73
CA GLU A 130 14.65 14.41 0.33
C GLU A 130 14.49 14.69 -1.17
N ARG A 131 15.30 15.59 -1.74
CA ARG A 131 15.29 15.83 -3.19
C ARG A 131 15.87 14.66 -3.98
N GLN A 132 16.96 14.05 -3.50
CA GLN A 132 17.54 12.89 -4.17
C GLN A 132 16.55 11.72 -4.18
N ALA A 133 15.89 11.48 -3.05
CA ALA A 133 14.91 10.41 -2.93
C ALA A 133 13.63 10.73 -3.72
N GLY A 134 13.16 11.99 -3.69
CA GLY A 134 12.03 12.48 -4.46
C GLY A 134 12.24 12.38 -5.96
N ASN A 135 13.41 12.75 -6.48
CA ASN A 135 13.74 12.60 -7.91
C ASN A 135 13.71 11.13 -8.36
N ALA A 136 14.20 10.21 -7.51
CA ALA A 136 14.17 8.78 -7.82
C ALA A 136 12.74 8.23 -7.85
N VAL A 137 11.90 8.65 -6.89
CA VAL A 137 10.47 8.28 -6.88
C VAL A 137 9.74 8.90 -8.07
N LYS A 138 10.02 10.17 -8.41
CA LYS A 138 9.43 10.83 -9.58
C LYS A 138 9.73 10.09 -10.87
N ALA A 139 10.98 9.68 -11.10
CA ALA A 139 11.35 8.88 -12.27
C ALA A 139 10.61 7.54 -12.34
N LEU A 140 10.30 6.92 -11.20
CA LEU A 140 9.48 5.71 -11.13
C LEU A 140 8.01 6.00 -11.42
N MET A 141 7.47 7.12 -10.94
CA MET A 141 6.10 7.55 -11.25
C MET A 141 5.95 7.94 -12.73
N ASP A 142 6.96 8.58 -13.32
CA ASP A 142 7.00 8.90 -14.75
C ASP A 142 6.97 7.60 -15.60
N SER A 143 7.57 6.50 -15.13
CA SER A 143 7.46 5.19 -15.81
C SER A 143 6.07 4.54 -15.75
N LEU A 144 5.17 5.07 -14.90
CA LEU A 144 3.77 4.68 -14.82
C LEU A 144 2.84 5.67 -15.53
N ALA A 145 3.41 6.62 -16.30
CA ALA A 145 2.61 7.60 -17.03
C ALA A 145 1.56 6.88 -17.90
N PRO A 146 0.30 7.34 -17.90
CA PRO A 146 -0.73 6.77 -18.76
C PRO A 146 -0.29 6.84 -20.22
N GLU A 147 -0.47 5.76 -20.95
CA GLU A 147 -0.21 5.70 -22.39
C GLU A 147 -1.53 5.75 -23.16
N CYS A 148 -1.49 6.23 -24.39
CA CYS A 148 -2.64 6.27 -25.26
C CYS A 148 -2.24 5.91 -26.70
N LYS A 149 -3.16 5.31 -27.45
CA LYS A 149 -2.99 5.07 -28.88
C LYS A 149 -3.47 6.28 -29.66
N VAL A 150 -2.55 6.89 -30.38
CA VAL A 150 -2.76 8.11 -31.16
C VAL A 150 -2.37 7.86 -32.61
N ARG A 151 -3.15 8.41 -33.54
CA ARG A 151 -2.87 8.35 -34.96
C ARG A 151 -2.03 9.57 -35.37
N ARG A 152 -0.75 9.34 -35.70
CA ARG A 152 0.19 10.36 -36.18
C ARG A 152 0.94 9.87 -37.40
N ASP A 153 1.10 10.74 -38.39
CA ASP A 153 1.69 10.43 -39.70
C ASP A 153 0.97 9.28 -40.45
N GLY A 154 -0.35 9.15 -40.26
CA GLY A 154 -1.16 8.08 -40.87
C GLY A 154 -1.16 6.74 -40.13
N GLU A 155 -0.23 6.53 -39.19
CA GLU A 155 -0.04 5.28 -38.45
C GLU A 155 -0.51 5.39 -36.99
N TRP A 156 -0.97 4.27 -36.42
CA TRP A 156 -1.28 4.17 -35.00
C TRP A 156 -0.01 3.96 -34.19
N LYS A 157 0.30 4.90 -33.30
CA LYS A 157 1.46 4.87 -32.40
C LYS A 157 0.98 4.94 -30.94
N THR A 158 1.68 4.27 -30.04
CA THR A 158 1.45 4.42 -28.60
C THR A 158 2.37 5.51 -28.08
N LEU A 159 1.81 6.53 -27.44
CA LEU A 159 2.55 7.65 -26.84
C LEU A 159 2.06 7.92 -25.43
N GLU A 160 2.87 8.60 -24.62
CA GLU A 160 2.42 9.08 -23.31
C GLU A 160 1.23 10.03 -23.47
N ALA A 161 0.21 9.86 -22.64
CA ALA A 161 -0.98 10.72 -22.64
C ALA A 161 -0.63 12.21 -22.45
N SER A 162 0.55 12.51 -21.90
CA SER A 162 1.03 13.87 -21.69
C SER A 162 1.47 14.61 -22.95
N GLU A 163 1.80 13.87 -24.01
CA GLU A 163 2.17 14.43 -25.31
C GLU A 163 0.96 14.70 -26.20
N LEU A 164 -0.25 14.40 -25.72
CA LEU A 164 -1.48 14.67 -26.46
C LEU A 164 -1.71 16.17 -26.61
N VAL A 165 -2.13 16.57 -27.80
CA VAL A 165 -2.49 17.95 -28.14
C VAL A 165 -3.91 18.03 -28.70
N PRO A 166 -4.57 19.20 -28.60
CA PRO A 166 -5.83 19.41 -29.29
C PRO A 166 -5.69 19.11 -30.80
N GLY A 167 -6.59 18.29 -31.33
CA GLY A 167 -6.59 17.78 -32.70
C GLY A 167 -5.93 16.40 -32.89
N ASP A 168 -5.30 15.80 -31.88
CA ASP A 168 -4.86 14.40 -32.00
C ASP A 168 -6.08 13.48 -32.15
N ILE A 169 -5.97 12.45 -32.97
CA ILE A 169 -6.96 11.36 -33.05
C ILE A 169 -6.49 10.23 -32.15
N ILE A 170 -7.31 9.86 -31.18
CA ILE A 170 -7.04 8.81 -30.21
C ILE A 170 -8.00 7.63 -30.41
N ASN A 171 -7.53 6.42 -30.14
CA ASN A 171 -8.36 5.22 -30.04
C ASN A 171 -8.50 4.86 -28.56
N ILE A 172 -9.75 4.71 -28.11
CA ILE A 172 -10.11 4.39 -26.74
C ILE A 172 -10.84 3.04 -26.72
N LYS A 173 -10.31 2.11 -25.94
CA LYS A 173 -10.83 0.73 -25.85
C LYS A 173 -11.42 0.46 -24.47
N LEU A 174 -12.09 -0.68 -24.36
CA LEU A 174 -12.57 -1.22 -23.10
C LEU A 174 -11.47 -1.19 -22.02
N GLY A 175 -11.71 -0.46 -20.95
CA GLY A 175 -10.83 -0.38 -19.79
C GLY A 175 -9.79 0.73 -19.80
N ASP A 176 -9.63 1.42 -20.93
CA ASP A 176 -8.80 2.61 -21.00
C ASP A 176 -9.45 3.76 -20.22
N VAL A 177 -8.61 4.55 -19.58
CA VAL A 177 -9.01 5.84 -19.02
C VAL A 177 -8.89 6.86 -20.15
N VAL A 178 -9.97 7.59 -20.41
CA VAL A 178 -10.00 8.64 -21.43
C VAL A 178 -8.93 9.69 -21.06
N PRO A 179 -7.88 9.89 -21.89
CA PRO A 179 -6.69 10.65 -21.49
C PRO A 179 -6.85 12.17 -21.58
N ALA A 180 -7.83 12.65 -22.34
CA ALA A 180 -8.10 14.05 -22.61
C ALA A 180 -9.58 14.21 -22.99
N ASP A 181 -10.12 15.43 -22.90
CA ASP A 181 -11.48 15.67 -23.40
C ASP A 181 -11.48 15.53 -24.92
N GLY A 182 -12.45 14.79 -25.46
CA GLY A 182 -12.51 14.41 -26.86
C GLY A 182 -13.91 14.40 -27.43
N ARG A 183 -13.99 14.42 -28.76
CA ARG A 183 -15.22 14.26 -29.54
C ARG A 183 -15.16 12.94 -30.29
N LEU A 184 -16.11 12.04 -30.05
CA LEU A 184 -16.13 10.75 -30.74
C LEU A 184 -16.30 10.96 -32.25
N LEU A 185 -15.44 10.34 -33.05
CA LEU A 185 -15.50 10.30 -34.52
C LEU A 185 -16.29 9.08 -34.97
N GLN A 186 -15.92 7.90 -34.46
CA GLN A 186 -16.56 6.62 -34.75
C GLN A 186 -16.72 5.81 -33.48
N ALA A 187 -17.86 5.13 -33.36
CA ALA A 187 -18.16 4.18 -32.29
C ALA A 187 -18.35 2.79 -32.93
N HIS A 188 -17.54 1.83 -32.51
CA HIS A 188 -17.66 0.44 -32.96
C HIS A 188 -18.51 -0.34 -31.95
N GLY A 189 -19.81 -0.43 -32.21
CA GLY A 189 -20.80 -1.04 -31.33
C GLY A 189 -21.34 -0.06 -30.27
N ASP A 190 -22.03 -0.58 -29.26
CA ASP A 190 -22.56 0.22 -28.16
C ASP A 190 -21.41 0.64 -27.23
N VAL A 191 -20.99 1.90 -27.34
CA VAL A 191 -19.95 2.48 -26.49
C VAL A 191 -20.59 2.99 -25.20
N SER A 192 -20.07 2.57 -24.06
CA SER A 192 -20.55 3.01 -22.76
C SER A 192 -19.39 3.48 -21.91
N ILE A 193 -19.52 4.70 -21.37
CA ILE A 193 -18.46 5.37 -20.63
C ILE A 193 -18.95 5.69 -19.23
N ASP A 194 -18.16 5.29 -18.24
CA ASP A 194 -18.39 5.60 -16.84
C ASP A 194 -17.80 6.97 -16.51
N GLN A 195 -18.70 7.89 -16.17
CA GLN A 195 -18.39 9.26 -15.81
C GLN A 195 -18.63 9.51 -14.30
N ALA A 196 -18.82 8.45 -13.49
CA ALA A 196 -19.17 8.56 -12.08
C ALA A 196 -18.15 9.39 -11.27
N ALA A 197 -16.88 9.32 -11.63
CA ALA A 197 -15.82 10.11 -11.00
C ALA A 197 -15.95 11.63 -11.23
N LEU A 198 -16.66 12.05 -12.29
CA LEU A 198 -16.79 13.44 -12.72
C LEU A 198 -18.17 14.02 -12.42
N THR A 199 -19.24 13.24 -12.66
CA THR A 199 -20.63 13.69 -12.54
C THR A 199 -21.29 13.22 -11.25
N GLY A 200 -20.73 12.19 -10.59
CA GLY A 200 -21.33 11.50 -9.46
C GLY A 200 -22.46 10.53 -9.84
N GLU A 201 -22.80 10.42 -11.12
CA GLU A 201 -23.82 9.48 -11.60
C GLU A 201 -23.24 8.08 -11.78
N SER A 202 -23.80 7.10 -11.07
CA SER A 202 -23.23 5.75 -11.00
C SER A 202 -23.50 4.87 -12.22
N LEU A 203 -24.40 5.29 -13.13
CA LEU A 203 -24.74 4.51 -14.32
C LEU A 203 -23.88 4.96 -15.50
N PRO A 204 -23.21 4.01 -16.19
CA PRO A 204 -22.49 4.31 -17.42
C PRO A 204 -23.40 4.92 -18.48
N VAL A 205 -22.91 5.95 -19.16
CA VAL A 205 -23.67 6.67 -20.19
C VAL A 205 -23.34 6.09 -21.56
N GLY A 206 -24.37 5.76 -22.35
CA GLY A 206 -24.20 5.35 -23.74
C GLY A 206 -23.75 6.53 -24.59
N LYS A 207 -22.79 6.30 -25.49
CA LYS A 207 -22.17 7.34 -26.31
C LYS A 207 -22.18 6.93 -27.78
N GLU A 208 -22.59 7.85 -28.63
CA GLU A 208 -22.65 7.68 -30.08
C GLU A 208 -21.60 8.55 -30.79
N ALA A 209 -21.43 8.32 -32.10
CA ALA A 209 -20.55 9.14 -32.92
C ALA A 209 -21.00 10.61 -32.86
N GLY A 210 -20.08 11.49 -32.48
CA GLY A 210 -20.35 12.90 -32.31
C GLY A 210 -20.77 13.25 -30.90
N ASP A 211 -20.68 12.37 -29.92
CA ASP A 211 -20.78 12.75 -28.50
C ASP A 211 -19.42 13.18 -27.92
N GLU A 212 -19.47 13.97 -26.85
CA GLU A 212 -18.29 14.35 -26.06
C GLU A 212 -17.91 13.27 -25.04
N VAL A 213 -16.61 13.08 -24.85
CA VAL A 213 -16.00 12.23 -23.84
C VAL A 213 -15.05 13.05 -22.97
N PHE A 214 -15.04 12.77 -21.67
CA PHE A 214 -14.29 13.57 -20.69
C PHE A 214 -13.06 12.83 -20.18
N SER A 215 -11.97 13.58 -20.02
CA SER A 215 -10.74 13.13 -19.36
C SER A 215 -11.04 12.51 -17.99
N GLY A 216 -10.41 11.37 -17.69
CA GLY A 216 -10.62 10.64 -16.42
C GLY A 216 -11.86 9.74 -16.40
N SER A 217 -12.71 9.78 -17.43
CA SER A 217 -13.79 8.79 -17.58
C SER A 217 -13.20 7.44 -17.96
N THR A 218 -13.87 6.34 -17.63
CA THR A 218 -13.40 5.00 -18.01
C THR A 218 -14.35 4.34 -19.00
N VAL A 219 -13.82 3.77 -20.08
CA VAL A 219 -14.64 3.03 -21.05
C VAL A 219 -15.05 1.68 -20.47
N LYS A 220 -16.35 1.46 -20.31
CA LYS A 220 -16.93 0.22 -19.77
C LYS A 220 -17.36 -0.76 -20.84
N GLN A 221 -17.70 -0.28 -22.04
CA GLN A 221 -18.11 -1.09 -23.19
C GLN A 221 -17.77 -0.39 -24.49
N GLY A 222 -17.55 -1.17 -25.54
CA GLY A 222 -17.26 -0.69 -26.89
C GLY A 222 -15.81 -0.25 -27.11
N GLU A 223 -15.54 0.17 -28.35
CA GLU A 223 -14.29 0.80 -28.78
C GLU A 223 -14.67 2.01 -29.63
N ALA A 224 -13.93 3.11 -29.47
CA ALA A 224 -14.23 4.35 -30.16
C ALA A 224 -12.98 5.11 -30.56
N GLU A 225 -13.06 5.82 -31.69
CA GLU A 225 -12.08 6.81 -32.09
C GLU A 225 -12.58 8.19 -31.71
N ALA A 226 -11.72 9.05 -31.17
CA ALA A 226 -12.07 10.40 -30.76
C ALA A 226 -11.00 11.41 -31.19
N VAL A 227 -11.42 12.63 -31.53
CA VAL A 227 -10.51 13.77 -31.70
C VAL A 227 -10.40 14.54 -30.40
N VAL A 228 -9.18 14.83 -29.95
CA VAL A 228 -8.92 15.56 -28.71
C VAL A 228 -9.34 17.02 -28.88
N ILE A 229 -10.22 17.51 -28.00
CA ILE A 229 -10.70 18.91 -28.00
C ILE A 229 -10.06 19.72 -26.86
N GLY A 230 -9.75 19.09 -25.73
CA GLY A 230 -9.24 19.76 -24.54
C GLY A 230 -8.15 18.95 -23.85
N THR A 231 -7.06 19.62 -23.46
CA THR A 231 -5.91 18.99 -22.78
C THR A 231 -5.57 19.71 -21.47
N GLY A 232 -4.94 18.98 -20.54
CA GLY A 232 -4.40 19.50 -19.30
C GLY A 232 -5.45 20.18 -18.42
N THR A 233 -5.16 21.39 -17.98
CA THR A 233 -6.05 22.22 -17.15
C THR A 233 -7.33 22.64 -17.86
N ASN A 234 -7.38 22.56 -19.19
CA ASN A 234 -8.53 23.01 -19.97
C ASN A 234 -9.62 21.92 -20.10
N THR A 235 -9.31 20.68 -19.72
CA THR A 235 -10.29 19.59 -19.61
C THR A 235 -11.31 19.88 -18.52
N PHE A 236 -12.49 19.28 -18.60
CA PHE A 236 -13.52 19.34 -17.57
C PHE A 236 -12.96 18.88 -16.21
N PHE A 237 -12.23 17.75 -16.21
CA PHE A 237 -11.54 17.25 -15.03
C PHE A 237 -10.50 18.25 -14.50
N GLY A 238 -9.66 18.80 -15.37
CA GLY A 238 -8.60 19.73 -14.98
C GLY A 238 -9.13 21.03 -14.39
N ARG A 239 -10.23 21.56 -14.94
CA ARG A 239 -10.93 22.72 -14.39
C ARG A 239 -11.50 22.42 -13.00
N ALA A 240 -12.13 21.26 -12.82
CA ALA A 240 -12.65 20.82 -11.52
C ALA A 240 -11.52 20.60 -10.50
N ALA A 241 -10.44 19.92 -10.91
CA ALA A 241 -9.28 19.66 -10.07
C ALA A 241 -8.58 20.96 -9.60
N LYS A 242 -8.51 21.98 -10.47
CA LYS A 242 -7.97 23.31 -10.10
C LYS A 242 -8.77 23.98 -8.98
N LEU A 243 -10.10 23.80 -8.96
CA LEU A 243 -10.97 24.35 -7.91
C LEU A 243 -10.85 23.58 -6.59
N VAL A 244 -10.63 22.26 -6.65
CA VAL A 244 -10.50 21.40 -5.46
C VAL A 244 -9.09 21.47 -4.84
N GLY A 245 -8.04 21.62 -5.65
CA GLY A 245 -6.65 21.72 -5.17
C GLY A 245 -6.33 22.94 -4.31
N ASP A 246 -7.27 23.88 -4.17
CA ASP A 246 -7.20 25.00 -3.23
C ASP A 246 -7.96 24.73 -1.91
N ALA A 247 -8.73 23.65 -1.83
CA ALA A 247 -9.50 23.24 -0.67
C ALA A 247 -8.79 22.13 0.13
N GLY A 248 -7.82 22.53 0.97
CA GLY A 248 -7.44 21.86 2.22
C GLY A 248 -6.89 20.43 2.15
N ASP A 249 -5.57 20.28 2.25
CA ASP A 249 -4.92 19.01 2.56
C ASP A 249 -5.25 18.57 4.00
N ASP A 250 -5.98 17.46 4.15
CA ASP A 250 -6.11 16.76 5.43
C ASP A 250 -4.75 16.19 5.85
N ILE A 251 -4.38 16.39 7.13
CA ILE A 251 -3.09 15.97 7.68
C ILE A 251 -2.99 14.43 7.65
N GLY A 252 -2.02 13.90 6.90
CA GLY A 252 -1.83 12.45 6.73
C GLY A 252 -1.54 11.69 8.04
N HIS A 253 -1.93 10.40 8.09
CA HIS A 253 -1.79 9.53 9.27
C HIS A 253 -0.36 9.50 9.86
N LEU A 254 0.65 9.36 9.00
CA LEU A 254 2.07 9.36 9.40
C LEU A 254 2.49 10.70 10.02
N GLN A 255 2.04 11.82 9.47
CA GLN A 255 2.34 13.16 10.02
C GLN A 255 1.73 13.32 11.42
N SER A 256 0.50 12.81 11.62
CA SER A 256 -0.13 12.77 12.95
C SER A 256 0.67 11.93 13.95
N ILE A 257 1.19 10.78 13.54
CA ILE A 257 2.06 9.94 14.38
C ILE A 257 3.35 10.67 14.74
N LEU A 258 4.01 11.27 13.74
CA LEU A 258 5.24 12.03 13.94
C LEU A 258 5.02 13.21 14.89
N ALA A 259 3.89 13.91 14.77
CA ALA A 259 3.51 14.97 15.68
C ALA A 259 3.31 14.44 17.12
N LYS A 260 2.70 13.26 17.31
CA LYS A 260 2.56 12.64 18.64
C LYS A 260 3.92 12.30 19.27
N ILE A 261 4.85 11.78 18.48
CA ILE A 261 6.22 11.47 18.94
C ILE A 261 6.98 12.75 19.29
N GLY A 262 6.90 13.78 18.44
CA GLY A 262 7.49 15.09 18.71
C GLY A 262 6.92 15.73 19.97
N ASN A 263 5.59 15.68 20.14
CA ASN A 263 4.91 16.20 21.33
C ASN A 263 5.32 15.46 22.60
N PHE A 264 5.49 14.13 22.57
CA PHE A 264 6.03 13.38 23.71
C PHE A 264 7.42 13.89 24.13
N CYS A 265 8.29 14.17 23.17
CA CYS A 265 9.62 14.74 23.44
C CYS A 265 9.50 16.15 24.03
N LEU A 266 8.69 17.03 23.44
CA LEU A 266 8.48 18.41 23.90
C LEU A 266 7.87 18.49 25.30
N ILE A 267 6.90 17.63 25.61
CA ILE A 267 6.30 17.54 26.95
C ILE A 267 7.36 17.12 27.97
N THR A 268 8.17 16.13 27.64
CA THR A 268 9.25 15.65 28.52
C THR A 268 10.27 16.76 28.79
N ILE A 269 10.71 17.48 27.75
CA ILE A 269 11.64 18.61 27.88
C ILE A 269 11.01 19.68 28.76
N SER A 270 9.77 20.10 28.47
CA SER A 270 9.08 21.17 29.18
C SER A 270 8.89 20.86 30.67
N LEU A 271 8.50 19.62 31.00
CA LEU A 271 8.33 19.17 32.38
C LEU A 271 9.63 19.30 33.18
N PHE A 272 10.72 18.74 32.65
CA PHE A 272 12.01 18.76 33.34
C PHE A 272 12.67 20.14 33.32
N LEU A 273 12.44 20.95 32.29
CA LEU A 273 12.85 22.34 32.22
C LEU A 273 12.26 23.15 33.38
N VAL A 274 10.94 23.06 33.59
CA VAL A 274 10.25 23.75 34.69
C VAL A 274 10.82 23.31 36.04
N VAL A 275 11.02 22.00 36.21
CA VAL A 275 11.60 21.44 37.44
C VAL A 275 13.02 21.98 37.69
N VAL A 276 13.89 21.99 36.67
CA VAL A 276 15.24 22.54 36.75
C VAL A 276 15.23 24.02 37.11
N ILE A 277 14.38 24.82 36.47
CA ILE A 277 14.22 26.25 36.75
C ILE A 277 13.79 26.50 38.20
N ILE A 278 12.80 25.75 38.69
CA ILE A 278 12.35 25.86 40.09
C ILE A 278 13.50 25.54 41.05
N VAL A 279 14.22 24.44 40.80
CA VAL A 279 15.25 23.97 41.72
C VAL A 279 16.46 24.89 41.73
N GLN A 280 16.94 25.34 40.57
CA GLN A 280 18.10 26.21 40.49
C GLN A 280 17.86 27.58 41.13
N TYR A 281 16.69 28.19 40.92
CA TYR A 281 16.40 29.54 41.42
C TYR A 281 15.79 29.54 42.83
N ALA A 282 14.88 28.62 43.15
CA ALA A 282 14.24 28.61 44.47
C ALA A 282 15.12 27.95 45.54
N ARG A 283 15.74 26.78 45.23
CA ARG A 283 16.54 26.02 46.20
C ARG A 283 17.99 26.50 46.24
N PHE A 284 18.66 26.56 45.09
CA PHE A 284 20.09 26.87 45.04
C PHE A 284 20.41 28.36 44.92
N ARG A 285 19.40 29.21 44.74
CA ARG A 285 19.55 30.67 44.62
C ARG A 285 20.60 31.05 43.56
N TYR A 286 20.63 30.30 42.45
CA TYR A 286 21.56 30.59 41.35
C TYR A 286 21.31 31.98 40.79
N ARG A 287 22.39 32.61 40.35
CA ARG A 287 22.28 33.83 39.54
C ARG A 287 21.62 33.47 38.22
N TYR A 288 20.83 34.41 37.70
CA TYR A 288 20.09 34.26 36.47
C TYR A 288 20.96 33.70 35.32
N ARG A 289 22.18 34.22 35.15
CA ARG A 289 23.07 33.82 34.08
C ARG A 289 23.50 32.36 34.11
N ARG A 290 23.93 31.85 35.28
CA ARG A 290 24.37 30.45 35.46
C ARG A 290 23.25 29.45 35.18
N GLY A 291 22.01 29.83 35.48
CA GLY A 291 20.85 28.97 35.24
C GLY A 291 20.45 28.84 33.77
N ILE A 292 20.95 29.69 32.87
CA ILE A 292 20.62 29.65 31.43
C ILE A 292 21.35 28.52 30.71
N ASP A 293 22.62 28.28 31.05
CA ASP A 293 23.43 27.22 30.41
C ASP A 293 22.75 25.85 30.62
N ASN A 294 22.25 25.60 31.83
CA ASN A 294 21.46 24.42 32.16
C ASN A 294 20.15 24.30 31.36
N VAL A 295 19.48 25.42 31.10
CA VAL A 295 18.29 25.46 30.24
C VAL A 295 18.66 25.13 28.79
N LEU A 296 19.75 25.70 28.27
CA LEU A 296 20.23 25.46 26.91
C LEU A 296 20.65 23.99 26.69
N VAL A 297 21.31 23.37 27.67
CA VAL A 297 21.66 21.93 27.63
C VAL A 297 20.44 21.05 27.41
N LEU A 298 19.35 21.31 28.15
CA LEU A 298 18.10 20.57 28.03
C LEU A 298 17.40 20.79 26.69
N LEU A 299 17.40 22.04 26.19
CA LEU A 299 16.76 22.38 24.91
C LEU A 299 17.54 21.77 23.73
N ILE A 300 18.84 22.03 23.63
CA ILE A 300 19.66 21.62 22.48
C ILE A 300 19.72 20.10 22.35
N GLY A 301 19.95 19.39 23.45
CA GLY A 301 20.09 17.93 23.38
C GLY A 301 18.78 17.16 23.52
N GLY A 302 17.72 17.79 24.00
CA GLY A 302 16.41 17.15 24.12
C GLY A 302 15.67 17.05 22.78
N ILE A 303 15.84 18.04 21.90
CA ILE A 303 15.00 18.21 20.71
C ILE A 303 15.47 17.29 19.57
N PRO A 304 14.59 16.40 19.05
CA PRO A 304 14.95 15.48 17.98
C PRO A 304 14.76 16.09 16.59
N ILE A 305 15.61 17.06 16.23
CA ILE A 305 15.46 17.87 15.00
C ILE A 305 15.44 16.99 13.74
N ALA A 306 16.31 15.98 13.65
CA ALA A 306 16.45 15.13 12.47
C ALA A 306 15.28 14.15 12.23
N MET A 307 14.32 14.04 13.17
CA MET A 307 13.30 12.98 13.12
C MET A 307 12.39 13.00 11.90
N PRO A 308 11.76 14.12 11.52
CA PRO A 308 10.91 14.18 10.33
C PRO A 308 11.67 13.80 9.06
N THR A 309 12.87 14.36 8.90
CA THR A 309 13.72 14.14 7.74
C THR A 309 14.13 12.69 7.59
N VAL A 310 14.61 12.06 8.67
CA VAL A 310 15.10 10.67 8.63
C VAL A 310 13.96 9.69 8.28
N LEU A 311 12.75 9.92 8.79
CA LEU A 311 11.60 9.09 8.46
C LEU A 311 11.17 9.27 7.00
N SER A 312 11.08 10.52 6.51
CA SER A 312 10.77 10.83 5.11
C SER A 312 11.76 10.17 4.15
N VAL A 313 13.07 10.35 4.40
CA VAL A 313 14.14 9.74 3.60
C VAL A 313 14.10 8.22 3.66
N THR A 314 13.82 7.63 4.82
CA THR A 314 13.70 6.16 4.97
C THR A 314 12.56 5.60 4.13
N LEU A 315 11.41 6.29 4.08
CA LEU A 315 10.28 5.89 3.24
C LEU A 315 10.59 6.03 1.76
N ALA A 316 11.23 7.13 1.35
CA ALA A 316 11.56 7.35 -0.06
C ALA A 316 12.64 6.39 -0.58
N ILE A 317 13.67 6.09 0.22
CA ILE A 317 14.63 5.00 -0.07
C ILE A 317 13.92 3.65 -0.09
N GLY A 318 12.95 3.45 0.81
CA GLY A 318 12.13 2.25 0.86
C GLY A 318 11.29 2.04 -0.40
N ALA A 319 10.65 3.09 -0.90
CA ALA A 319 9.90 3.08 -2.16
C ALA A 319 10.80 2.70 -3.34
N LYS A 320 12.03 3.24 -3.38
CA LYS A 320 13.03 2.84 -4.37
C LYS A 320 13.40 1.35 -4.26
N GLN A 321 13.62 0.84 -3.05
CA GLN A 321 13.94 -0.58 -2.81
C GLN A 321 12.78 -1.49 -3.25
N LEU A 322 11.53 -1.09 -3.04
CA LEU A 322 10.36 -1.84 -3.49
C LEU A 322 10.24 -1.84 -5.01
N ALA A 323 10.53 -0.72 -5.66
CA ALA A 323 10.54 -0.64 -7.12
C ALA A 323 11.63 -1.52 -7.76
N GLU A 324 12.79 -1.65 -7.11
CA GLU A 324 13.83 -2.63 -7.51
C GLU A 324 13.30 -4.08 -7.41
N HIS A 325 12.38 -4.36 -6.48
CA HIS A 325 11.63 -5.63 -6.37
C HIS A 325 10.30 -5.58 -7.14
N LYS A 326 10.24 -4.80 -8.22
CA LYS A 326 9.12 -4.77 -9.17
C LYS A 326 7.78 -4.28 -8.59
N ALA A 327 7.77 -3.64 -7.42
CA ALA A 327 6.59 -3.03 -6.82
C ALA A 327 6.76 -1.51 -6.71
N ILE A 328 6.13 -0.75 -7.62
CA ILE A 328 6.18 0.71 -7.62
C ILE A 328 5.11 1.25 -6.68
N VAL A 329 5.53 2.07 -5.71
CA VAL A 329 4.62 2.67 -4.72
C VAL A 329 4.17 4.05 -5.23
N THR A 330 2.88 4.21 -5.48
CA THR A 330 2.30 5.50 -5.90
C THR A 330 2.01 6.38 -4.69
N ARG A 331 1.53 5.78 -3.59
CA ARG A 331 1.31 6.44 -2.30
C ARG A 331 2.38 6.03 -1.29
N ILE A 332 3.33 6.91 -0.97
CA ILE A 332 4.46 6.59 -0.07
C ILE A 332 4.00 6.04 1.30
N THR A 333 2.88 6.54 1.83
CA THR A 333 2.31 6.06 3.11
C THR A 333 1.79 4.63 3.03
N ALA A 334 1.54 4.07 1.84
CA ALA A 334 1.11 2.69 1.67
C ALA A 334 2.16 1.67 2.12
N ILE A 335 3.44 2.06 2.20
CA ILE A 335 4.50 1.21 2.77
C ILE A 335 4.21 0.87 4.24
N GLU A 336 3.69 1.82 5.01
CA GLU A 336 3.30 1.60 6.41
C GLU A 336 2.12 0.62 6.49
N GLU A 337 1.07 0.89 5.72
CA GLU A 337 -0.15 0.09 5.74
C GLU A 337 0.13 -1.34 5.26
N MET A 338 0.99 -1.49 4.24
CA MET A 338 1.43 -2.79 3.71
C MET A 338 2.22 -3.61 4.73
N ALA A 339 2.96 -2.96 5.64
CA ALA A 339 3.63 -3.64 6.75
C ALA A 339 2.64 -4.19 7.79
N ALA A 340 1.49 -3.54 7.93
CA ALA A 340 0.42 -3.86 8.87
C ALA A 340 -0.65 -4.81 8.30
N VAL A 341 -0.61 -5.12 7.00
CA VAL A 341 -1.57 -6.02 6.33
C VAL A 341 -1.66 -7.37 7.05
N THR A 342 -2.89 -7.78 7.36
CA THR A 342 -3.24 -9.06 7.98
C THR A 342 -4.01 -9.96 7.02
N ILE A 343 -4.74 -9.38 6.07
CA ILE A 343 -5.55 -10.11 5.09
C ILE A 343 -5.23 -9.59 3.69
N LEU A 344 -4.91 -10.51 2.78
CA LEU A 344 -4.72 -10.23 1.36
C LEU A 344 -5.89 -10.84 0.57
N CYS A 345 -6.79 -9.98 0.09
CA CYS A 345 -7.84 -10.34 -0.85
C CYS A 345 -7.23 -10.36 -2.26
N SER A 346 -6.92 -11.56 -2.75
CA SER A 346 -6.33 -11.73 -4.08
C SER A 346 -7.43 -12.04 -5.09
N ASP A 347 -7.45 -11.30 -6.20
CA ASP A 347 -8.13 -11.79 -7.39
C ASP A 347 -7.43 -13.06 -7.87
N LYS A 348 -8.19 -13.98 -8.45
CA LYS A 348 -7.71 -15.22 -9.03
C LYS A 348 -6.98 -14.95 -10.34
N THR A 349 -7.61 -14.20 -11.24
CA THR A 349 -7.07 -13.93 -12.59
C THR A 349 -5.88 -12.98 -12.48
N GLY A 350 -4.81 -13.21 -13.24
CA GLY A 350 -3.61 -12.35 -13.22
C GLY A 350 -2.67 -12.57 -12.03
N THR A 351 -3.21 -12.78 -10.82
CA THR A 351 -2.41 -12.89 -9.58
C THR A 351 -2.10 -14.32 -9.18
N LEU A 352 -3.14 -15.15 -8.94
CA LEU A 352 -2.98 -16.55 -8.51
C LEU A 352 -2.76 -17.52 -9.69
N THR A 353 -3.10 -17.06 -10.88
CA THR A 353 -3.08 -17.81 -12.12
C THR A 353 -2.25 -17.04 -13.15
N LEU A 354 -1.90 -17.71 -14.26
CA LEU A 354 -1.04 -17.10 -15.28
C LEU A 354 -1.78 -16.10 -16.17
N ASN A 355 -3.11 -16.00 -16.07
CA ASN A 355 -3.96 -15.26 -17.01
C ASN A 355 -3.69 -15.66 -18.47
N LYS A 356 -3.27 -16.91 -18.66
CA LYS A 356 -2.96 -17.51 -19.96
C LYS A 356 -3.84 -18.73 -20.06
N LEU A 357 -5.02 -18.51 -20.63
CA LEU A 357 -6.00 -19.55 -20.82
C LEU A 357 -5.42 -20.64 -21.74
N ILE A 358 -5.72 -21.90 -21.43
CA ILE A 358 -5.31 -23.07 -22.21
C ILE A 358 -6.54 -23.95 -22.44
N VAL A 359 -6.68 -24.48 -23.66
CA VAL A 359 -7.67 -25.51 -23.99
C VAL A 359 -7.13 -26.88 -23.56
N ASP A 360 -7.88 -27.59 -22.72
CA ASP A 360 -7.56 -28.98 -22.34
C ASP A 360 -8.01 -29.95 -23.44
N LYS A 361 -7.19 -30.05 -24.52
CA LYS A 361 -7.52 -30.84 -25.73
C LYS A 361 -8.05 -32.25 -25.46
N PRO A 362 -7.49 -33.06 -24.55
CA PRO A 362 -7.98 -34.42 -24.28
C PRO A 362 -9.40 -34.50 -23.70
N THR A 363 -9.91 -33.38 -23.17
CA THR A 363 -11.19 -33.32 -22.46
C THR A 363 -12.30 -32.71 -23.33
N ILE A 364 -12.01 -32.32 -24.59
CA ILE A 364 -13.01 -31.76 -25.51
C ILE A 364 -14.16 -32.76 -25.73
N LYS A 365 -15.40 -32.28 -25.65
CA LYS A 365 -16.62 -33.07 -25.90
C LYS A 365 -17.24 -32.64 -27.23
N THR A 366 -17.62 -33.60 -28.07
CA THR A 366 -18.32 -33.36 -29.33
C THR A 366 -19.75 -33.90 -29.25
N TYR A 367 -20.71 -33.18 -29.80
CA TYR A 367 -22.13 -33.57 -29.82
C TYR A 367 -22.64 -33.92 -31.23
N SER A 368 -21.76 -33.79 -32.23
CA SER A 368 -22.02 -34.16 -33.62
C SER A 368 -20.96 -35.16 -34.07
N GLU A 369 -21.36 -36.26 -34.70
CA GLU A 369 -20.44 -37.25 -35.27
C GLU A 369 -19.64 -36.70 -36.48
N GLU A 370 -20.08 -35.58 -37.04
CA GLU A 370 -19.47 -34.93 -38.21
C GLU A 370 -18.16 -34.17 -37.89
N PHE A 371 -17.93 -33.81 -36.62
CA PHE A 371 -16.84 -32.93 -36.22
C PHE A 371 -15.98 -33.60 -35.14
N ASP A 372 -14.66 -33.58 -35.34
CA ASP A 372 -13.69 -34.01 -34.34
C ASP A 372 -13.28 -32.85 -33.40
N GLY A 373 -12.46 -33.14 -32.40
CA GLY A 373 -12.02 -32.13 -31.43
C GLY A 373 -11.22 -30.98 -32.05
N ASP A 374 -10.40 -31.25 -33.08
CA ASP A 374 -9.60 -30.24 -33.76
C ASP A 374 -10.48 -29.34 -34.66
N ALA A 375 -11.50 -29.90 -35.30
CA ALA A 375 -12.50 -29.15 -36.05
C ALA A 375 -13.33 -28.21 -35.15
N VAL A 376 -13.64 -28.62 -33.91
CA VAL A 376 -14.28 -27.72 -32.93
C VAL A 376 -13.38 -26.53 -32.59
N ILE A 377 -12.07 -26.76 -32.39
CA ILE A 377 -11.11 -25.67 -32.16
C ILE A 377 -11.05 -24.76 -33.39
N GLN A 378 -11.00 -25.31 -34.60
CA GLN A 378 -10.95 -24.54 -35.85
C GLN A 378 -12.20 -23.68 -36.06
N LEU A 379 -13.40 -24.24 -35.86
CA LEU A 379 -14.65 -23.47 -35.91
C LEU A 379 -14.68 -22.36 -34.85
N SER A 380 -14.19 -22.65 -33.64
CA SER A 380 -14.06 -21.64 -32.59
C SER A 380 -13.04 -20.55 -32.96
N ALA A 381 -11.95 -20.91 -33.62
CA ALA A 381 -10.94 -19.98 -34.12
C ALA A 381 -11.50 -19.07 -35.22
N TYR A 382 -12.38 -19.58 -36.10
CA TYR A 382 -13.10 -18.73 -37.06
C TYR A 382 -13.91 -17.65 -36.35
N ALA A 383 -14.64 -18.03 -35.29
CA ALA A 383 -15.38 -17.09 -34.46
C ALA A 383 -14.49 -16.27 -33.49
N SER A 384 -13.17 -16.29 -33.66
CA SER A 384 -12.22 -15.45 -32.91
C SER A 384 -11.70 -14.31 -33.77
N ARG A 385 -11.31 -13.20 -33.13
CA ARG A 385 -10.52 -12.15 -33.79
C ARG A 385 -9.09 -12.65 -34.01
N THR A 386 -8.49 -12.26 -35.13
CA THR A 386 -7.05 -12.49 -35.41
C THR A 386 -6.20 -11.29 -35.03
N GLU A 387 -6.77 -10.08 -35.08
CA GLU A 387 -6.11 -8.83 -34.71
C GLU A 387 -6.69 -8.29 -33.39
N ASN A 388 -5.85 -7.77 -32.50
CA ASN A 388 -6.23 -7.24 -31.18
C ASN A 388 -7.09 -8.24 -30.36
N GLN A 389 -6.51 -9.42 -30.07
CA GLN A 389 -7.21 -10.59 -29.54
C GLN A 389 -7.48 -10.51 -28.03
N ASP A 390 -8.67 -10.94 -27.60
CA ASP A 390 -8.97 -11.22 -26.19
C ASP A 390 -8.24 -12.49 -25.71
N ALA A 391 -8.05 -12.66 -24.40
CA ALA A 391 -7.33 -13.82 -23.84
C ALA A 391 -7.94 -15.19 -24.24
N ILE A 392 -9.27 -15.26 -24.43
CA ILE A 392 -9.96 -16.46 -24.91
C ILE A 392 -9.67 -16.71 -26.38
N ASP A 393 -9.75 -15.66 -27.21
CA ASP A 393 -9.49 -15.71 -28.65
C ASP A 393 -8.04 -16.11 -28.91
N PHE A 394 -7.11 -15.50 -28.19
CA PHE A 394 -5.69 -15.83 -28.22
C PHE A 394 -5.42 -17.29 -27.83
N CYS A 395 -6.09 -17.80 -26.80
CA CYS A 395 -5.98 -19.19 -26.39
C CYS A 395 -6.45 -20.16 -27.49
N ILE A 396 -7.58 -19.86 -28.12
CA ILE A 396 -8.17 -20.73 -29.15
C ILE A 396 -7.32 -20.70 -30.42
N VAL A 397 -6.92 -19.51 -30.89
CA VAL A 397 -6.10 -19.35 -32.11
C VAL A 397 -4.73 -20.03 -31.92
N ASN A 398 -4.08 -19.88 -30.76
CA ASN A 398 -2.80 -20.54 -30.47
C ASN A 398 -2.93 -22.03 -30.12
N SER A 399 -4.16 -22.54 -29.94
CA SER A 399 -4.38 -23.99 -29.79
C SER A 399 -4.33 -24.72 -31.14
N LEU A 400 -4.41 -23.99 -32.25
CA LEU A 400 -4.22 -24.54 -33.60
C LEU A 400 -2.73 -24.87 -33.86
N PRO A 401 -2.43 -25.84 -34.75
CA PRO A 401 -1.05 -26.12 -35.16
C PRO A 401 -0.35 -24.91 -35.81
N GLU A 402 -1.09 -24.13 -36.59
CA GLU A 402 -0.65 -22.90 -37.25
C GLU A 402 -1.73 -21.81 -37.08
N PRO A 403 -1.41 -20.60 -36.59
CA PRO A 403 -2.39 -19.53 -36.40
C PRO A 403 -3.11 -19.09 -37.68
N ASP A 404 -2.44 -19.20 -38.84
CA ASP A 404 -2.99 -18.83 -40.15
C ASP A 404 -4.23 -19.66 -40.52
N LEU A 405 -4.37 -20.87 -39.94
CA LEU A 405 -5.55 -21.72 -40.12
C LEU A 405 -6.84 -21.08 -39.59
N ALA A 406 -6.77 -20.03 -38.77
CA ALA A 406 -7.93 -19.29 -38.29
C ALA A 406 -8.63 -18.44 -39.38
N ARG A 407 -7.98 -18.21 -40.52
CA ARG A 407 -8.56 -17.48 -41.67
C ARG A 407 -8.31 -18.12 -43.03
N LYS A 408 -7.41 -19.11 -43.13
CA LYS A 408 -7.11 -19.81 -44.36
C LYS A 408 -8.32 -20.63 -44.85
N GLY A 409 -8.76 -20.40 -46.09
CA GLY A 409 -9.87 -21.12 -46.72
C GLY A 409 -11.26 -20.57 -46.43
N ILE A 410 -11.36 -19.41 -45.78
CA ILE A 410 -12.63 -18.72 -45.51
C ILE A 410 -12.58 -17.26 -45.97
N LYS A 411 -13.67 -16.78 -46.56
CA LYS A 411 -13.88 -15.36 -46.83
C LYS A 411 -14.82 -14.78 -45.78
N GLU A 412 -14.29 -13.94 -44.90
CA GLU A 412 -15.05 -13.24 -43.86
C GLU A 412 -16.04 -12.24 -44.48
N LEU A 413 -17.31 -12.32 -44.08
CA LEU A 413 -18.37 -11.38 -44.51
C LEU A 413 -18.73 -10.40 -43.41
N GLU A 414 -18.96 -10.90 -42.20
CA GLU A 414 -19.33 -10.10 -41.04
C GLU A 414 -18.82 -10.78 -39.75
N PHE A 415 -18.23 -10.00 -38.86
CA PHE A 415 -17.82 -10.44 -37.54
C PHE A 415 -18.50 -9.60 -36.45
N LYS A 416 -19.21 -10.26 -35.54
CA LYS A 416 -19.82 -9.62 -34.38
C LYS A 416 -18.97 -9.92 -33.14
N PRO A 417 -18.36 -8.89 -32.52
CA PRO A 417 -17.50 -9.07 -31.37
C PRO A 417 -18.27 -9.50 -30.12
N PHE A 418 -17.51 -9.86 -29.09
CA PHE A 418 -18.08 -10.27 -27.82
C PHE A 418 -18.87 -9.11 -27.22
N ASN A 419 -20.13 -9.37 -26.89
CA ASN A 419 -20.95 -8.42 -26.14
C ASN A 419 -21.31 -9.04 -24.76
N PRO A 420 -21.03 -8.35 -23.64
CA PRO A 420 -21.24 -8.87 -22.28
C PRO A 420 -22.69 -9.25 -21.94
N VAL A 421 -23.66 -8.66 -22.63
CA VAL A 421 -25.09 -8.93 -22.43
C VAL A 421 -25.49 -10.24 -23.11
N ILE A 422 -25.10 -10.42 -24.37
CA ILE A 422 -25.39 -11.63 -25.16
C ILE A 422 -24.41 -12.79 -24.91
N LYS A 423 -23.23 -12.51 -24.33
CA LYS A 423 -22.21 -13.48 -23.91
C LYS A 423 -21.76 -14.46 -25.00
N ARG A 424 -21.69 -13.98 -26.25
CA ARG A 424 -21.25 -14.76 -27.43
C ARG A 424 -20.54 -13.88 -28.45
N THR A 425 -19.79 -14.53 -29.32
CA THR A 425 -19.19 -13.99 -30.56
C THR A 425 -19.77 -14.75 -31.75
N GLU A 426 -19.81 -14.11 -32.91
CA GLU A 426 -20.39 -14.69 -34.11
C GLU A 426 -19.61 -14.23 -35.33
N ILE A 427 -19.34 -15.16 -36.25
CA ILE A 427 -18.77 -14.88 -37.56
C ILE A 427 -19.67 -15.45 -38.65
N THR A 428 -19.84 -14.69 -39.72
CA THR A 428 -20.43 -15.16 -40.97
C THR A 428 -19.35 -15.20 -42.04
N TYR A 429 -19.14 -16.36 -42.66
CA TYR A 429 -18.10 -16.55 -43.68
C TYR A 429 -18.58 -17.44 -44.82
N THR A 430 -17.95 -17.29 -45.98
CA THR A 430 -18.12 -18.22 -47.11
C THR A 430 -16.93 -19.18 -47.16
N SER A 431 -17.21 -20.48 -47.18
CA SER A 431 -16.20 -21.55 -47.33
C SER A 431 -15.66 -21.54 -48.76
N GLU A 432 -14.34 -21.45 -48.94
CA GLU A 432 -13.71 -21.55 -50.27
C GLU A 432 -13.78 -22.97 -50.84
N ALA A 433 -13.92 -23.99 -49.98
CA ALA A 433 -14.00 -25.39 -50.39
C ALA A 433 -15.37 -25.72 -51.02
N ASP A 434 -16.45 -25.19 -50.45
CA ASP A 434 -17.82 -25.63 -50.76
C ASP A 434 -18.65 -24.52 -51.43
N GLY A 435 -18.16 -23.27 -51.42
CA GLY A 435 -18.89 -22.08 -51.90
C GLY A 435 -20.12 -21.71 -51.05
N LYS A 436 -20.35 -22.42 -49.94
CA LYS A 436 -21.49 -22.21 -49.03
C LYS A 436 -21.16 -21.19 -47.95
N THR A 437 -22.19 -20.48 -47.50
CA THR A 437 -22.08 -19.51 -46.41
C THR A 437 -22.48 -20.16 -45.09
N TYR A 438 -21.59 -20.07 -44.10
CA TYR A 438 -21.77 -20.58 -42.75
C TYR A 438 -21.75 -19.45 -41.73
N ARG A 439 -22.47 -19.66 -40.62
CA ARG A 439 -22.45 -18.81 -39.45
C ARG A 439 -22.00 -19.64 -38.25
N VAL A 440 -20.93 -19.22 -37.60
CA VAL A 440 -20.39 -19.91 -36.43
C VAL A 440 -20.48 -18.99 -35.23
N THR A 441 -20.94 -19.53 -34.11
CA THR A 441 -20.99 -18.81 -32.84
C THR A 441 -20.30 -19.59 -31.75
N LYS A 442 -19.63 -18.87 -30.86
CA LYS A 442 -19.07 -19.42 -29.62
C LYS A 442 -19.48 -18.53 -28.44
N GLY A 443 -19.72 -19.15 -27.30
CA GLY A 443 -20.15 -18.41 -26.11
C GLY A 443 -20.48 -19.29 -24.92
N MET A 444 -21.18 -18.69 -23.96
CA MET A 444 -21.64 -19.39 -22.76
C MET A 444 -22.55 -20.58 -23.13
N SER A 445 -22.34 -21.73 -22.49
CA SER A 445 -23.01 -23.00 -22.81
C SER A 445 -24.54 -22.90 -22.88
N HIS A 446 -25.17 -22.27 -21.89
CA HIS A 446 -26.63 -22.07 -21.88
C HIS A 446 -27.11 -21.15 -23.00
N THR A 447 -26.41 -20.03 -23.26
CA THR A 447 -26.81 -19.08 -24.30
C THR A 447 -26.70 -19.66 -25.70
N VAL A 448 -25.64 -20.43 -25.96
CA VAL A 448 -25.48 -21.13 -27.24
C VAL A 448 -26.52 -22.25 -27.38
N LEU A 449 -26.84 -22.96 -26.29
CA LEU A 449 -27.87 -23.99 -26.29
C LEU A 449 -29.29 -23.43 -26.57
N ASP A 450 -29.59 -22.24 -26.07
CA ASP A 450 -30.87 -21.57 -26.33
C ASP A 450 -31.03 -21.17 -27.80
N LEU A 451 -29.92 -20.87 -28.49
CA LEU A 451 -29.89 -20.58 -29.92
C LEU A 451 -29.98 -21.83 -30.80
N CYS A 452 -29.57 -22.98 -30.29
CA CYS A 452 -29.61 -24.22 -31.05
C CYS A 452 -31.06 -24.68 -31.27
N THR A 453 -31.45 -24.80 -32.54
CA THR A 453 -32.77 -25.29 -32.98
C THR A 453 -32.68 -26.64 -33.69
N ARG A 454 -31.52 -26.95 -34.29
CA ARG A 454 -31.26 -28.17 -35.06
C ARG A 454 -30.61 -29.25 -34.17
N ASP A 455 -31.07 -30.49 -34.32
CA ASP A 455 -30.62 -31.69 -33.57
C ASP A 455 -30.73 -31.56 -32.03
N LYS A 456 -31.61 -30.66 -31.55
CA LYS A 456 -31.87 -30.45 -30.12
C LYS A 456 -32.74 -31.57 -29.56
N THR A 457 -32.11 -32.59 -28.98
CA THR A 457 -32.81 -33.62 -28.20
C THR A 457 -32.66 -33.39 -26.69
N GLU A 458 -33.63 -33.86 -25.90
CA GLU A 458 -33.51 -33.83 -24.42
C GLU A 458 -32.25 -34.54 -23.90
N ALA A 459 -31.81 -35.59 -24.62
CA ALA A 459 -30.57 -36.29 -24.32
C ALA A 459 -29.33 -35.41 -24.50
N THR A 460 -29.26 -34.63 -25.59
CA THR A 460 -28.15 -33.69 -25.84
C THR A 460 -28.10 -32.58 -24.80
N ILE A 461 -29.26 -32.04 -24.40
CA ILE A 461 -29.36 -31.00 -23.35
C ILE A 461 -28.84 -31.55 -22.02
N LYS A 462 -29.25 -32.76 -21.66
CA LYS A 462 -28.81 -33.40 -20.42
C LYS A 462 -27.31 -33.70 -20.44
N ALA A 463 -26.81 -34.25 -21.54
CA ALA A 463 -25.39 -34.55 -21.71
C ALA A 463 -24.52 -33.27 -21.60
N LEU A 464 -24.94 -32.17 -22.25
CA LEU A 464 -24.25 -30.89 -22.16
C LEU A 464 -24.19 -30.36 -20.72
N ASN A 465 -25.30 -30.41 -19.98
CA ASN A 465 -25.33 -29.97 -18.59
C ASN A 465 -24.43 -30.86 -17.70
N ASP A 466 -24.48 -32.18 -17.88
CA ASP A 466 -23.66 -33.13 -17.13
C ASP A 466 -22.15 -32.92 -17.41
N ASP A 467 -21.77 -32.64 -18.66
CA ASP A 467 -20.39 -32.34 -19.07
C ASP A 467 -19.91 -30.97 -18.55
N VAL A 468 -20.78 -29.95 -18.55
CA VAL A 468 -20.47 -28.63 -17.94
C VAL A 468 -20.22 -28.79 -16.44
N ASP A 469 -21.02 -29.61 -15.74
CA ASP A 469 -20.83 -29.91 -14.31
C ASP A 469 -19.57 -30.76 -14.06
N GLU A 470 -19.20 -31.66 -14.97
CA GLU A 470 -17.91 -32.38 -14.94
C GLU A 470 -16.74 -31.40 -15.06
N PHE A 471 -16.79 -30.48 -16.03
CA PHE A 471 -15.77 -29.47 -16.27
C PHE A 471 -15.63 -28.56 -15.05
N ALA A 472 -16.74 -28.08 -14.49
CA ALA A 472 -16.74 -27.25 -13.29
C ALA A 472 -16.10 -27.97 -12.08
N ARG A 473 -16.38 -29.28 -11.90
CA ARG A 473 -15.75 -30.11 -10.84
C ARG A 473 -14.24 -30.27 -11.05
N ARG A 474 -13.76 -30.27 -12.29
CA ARG A 474 -12.34 -30.32 -12.64
C ARG A 474 -11.66 -28.95 -12.66
N GLY A 475 -12.41 -27.86 -12.42
CA GLY A 475 -11.92 -26.48 -12.47
C GLY A 475 -11.75 -25.93 -13.90
N LEU A 476 -12.45 -26.51 -14.87
CA LEU A 476 -12.43 -26.12 -16.28
C LEU A 476 -13.68 -25.25 -16.56
N ARG A 477 -13.50 -24.14 -17.28
CA ARG A 477 -14.59 -23.33 -17.86
C ARG A 477 -15.06 -23.99 -19.15
N ALA A 478 -16.37 -23.99 -19.37
CA ALA A 478 -16.97 -24.58 -20.55
C ALA A 478 -17.37 -23.51 -21.58
N LEU A 479 -16.88 -23.63 -22.82
CA LEU A 479 -17.24 -22.75 -23.94
C LEU A 479 -17.92 -23.59 -25.02
N ALA A 480 -19.16 -23.27 -25.35
CA ALA A 480 -19.91 -24.01 -26.37
C ALA A 480 -19.71 -23.39 -27.76
N VAL A 481 -19.69 -24.24 -28.78
CA VAL A 481 -19.56 -23.86 -30.19
C VAL A 481 -20.74 -24.42 -30.97
N ALA A 482 -21.37 -23.58 -31.79
CA ALA A 482 -22.47 -23.97 -32.66
C ALA A 482 -22.28 -23.41 -34.08
N ILE A 483 -22.81 -24.12 -35.06
CA ILE A 483 -22.75 -23.78 -36.49
C ILE A 483 -24.14 -23.74 -37.10
N ASP A 484 -24.37 -22.80 -38.01
CA ASP A 484 -25.56 -22.66 -38.83
C ASP A 484 -25.13 -22.51 -40.31
N GLU A 485 -25.99 -22.97 -41.23
CA GLU A 485 -25.79 -22.89 -42.67
C GLU A 485 -26.80 -21.90 -43.25
N ILE A 486 -26.33 -20.94 -44.05
CA ILE A 486 -27.16 -19.88 -44.65
C ILE A 486 -27.31 -20.16 -46.15
N PRO A 487 -28.38 -20.85 -46.57
CA PRO A 487 -28.57 -21.22 -47.98
C PRO A 487 -28.85 -20.03 -48.91
N SER A 488 -29.32 -18.89 -48.39
CA SER A 488 -29.55 -17.67 -49.19
C SER A 488 -28.28 -16.90 -49.54
N GLY A 489 -27.17 -17.13 -48.83
CA GLY A 489 -25.89 -16.46 -49.06
C GLY A 489 -25.83 -14.98 -48.63
N GLU A 490 -26.94 -14.37 -48.20
CA GLU A 490 -27.01 -12.97 -47.76
C GLU A 490 -26.69 -12.79 -46.27
N VAL A 491 -25.96 -11.72 -45.93
CA VAL A 491 -25.63 -11.32 -44.55
C VAL A 491 -26.91 -10.87 -43.85
N GLY A 492 -27.28 -11.51 -42.74
CA GLY A 492 -28.48 -11.20 -41.97
C GLY A 492 -29.72 -12.06 -42.26
N ALA A 493 -29.71 -12.91 -43.28
CA ALA A 493 -30.81 -13.85 -43.53
C ALA A 493 -30.92 -14.94 -42.43
N GLU A 494 -32.14 -15.47 -42.23
CA GLU A 494 -32.36 -16.63 -41.36
C GLU A 494 -31.70 -17.88 -41.96
N GLY A 495 -30.87 -18.55 -41.18
CA GLY A 495 -30.26 -19.83 -41.55
C GLY A 495 -31.19 -21.02 -41.31
N ILE A 496 -30.68 -22.23 -41.52
CA ILE A 496 -31.42 -23.49 -41.30
C ILE A 496 -31.64 -23.73 -39.79
N GLY A 497 -30.80 -23.14 -38.94
CA GLY A 497 -30.85 -23.21 -37.49
C GLY A 497 -29.54 -23.72 -36.89
N PHE A 498 -29.10 -23.12 -35.79
CA PHE A 498 -27.85 -23.49 -35.13
C PHE A 498 -27.89 -24.95 -34.64
N LYS A 499 -26.82 -25.68 -34.96
CA LYS A 499 -26.50 -27.03 -34.49
C LYS A 499 -25.35 -26.95 -33.48
N LEU A 500 -25.51 -27.58 -32.32
CA LEU A 500 -24.46 -27.67 -31.31
C LEU A 500 -23.34 -28.61 -31.80
N VAL A 501 -22.10 -28.12 -31.86
CA VAL A 501 -20.96 -28.90 -32.38
C VAL A 501 -20.18 -29.53 -31.24
N GLY A 502 -19.75 -28.73 -30.26
CA GLY A 502 -18.88 -29.21 -29.19
C GLY A 502 -18.74 -28.24 -28.02
N LEU A 503 -18.08 -28.74 -26.97
CA LEU A 503 -17.77 -28.03 -25.73
C LEU A 503 -16.25 -28.01 -25.52
N LEU A 504 -15.68 -26.81 -25.46
CA LEU A 504 -14.26 -26.58 -25.21
C LEU A 504 -14.03 -26.37 -23.70
N PRO A 505 -13.22 -27.22 -23.05
CA PRO A 505 -12.74 -26.99 -21.70
C PRO A 505 -11.56 -26.02 -21.73
N ILE A 506 -11.74 -24.84 -21.15
CA ILE A 506 -10.72 -23.81 -21.03
C ILE A 506 -10.39 -23.65 -19.56
N TYR A 507 -9.11 -23.60 -19.20
CA TYR A 507 -8.74 -23.29 -17.82
C TYR A 507 -7.58 -22.33 -17.75
N ASP A 508 -7.46 -21.69 -16.59
CA ASP A 508 -6.33 -20.82 -16.27
C ASP A 508 -5.41 -21.59 -15.32
N PRO A 509 -4.20 -22.00 -15.76
CA PRO A 509 -3.28 -22.73 -14.90
C PRO A 509 -2.83 -21.87 -13.72
N PRO A 510 -2.77 -22.45 -12.50
CA PRO A 510 -2.14 -21.78 -11.37
C PRO A 510 -0.64 -21.58 -11.66
N ARG A 511 -0.04 -20.51 -11.12
CA ARG A 511 1.39 -20.32 -11.25
C ARG A 511 2.14 -21.36 -10.41
N SER A 512 3.33 -21.74 -10.83
CA SER A 512 4.17 -22.73 -10.13
C SER A 512 4.61 -22.26 -8.74
N ASP A 513 4.76 -20.96 -8.54
CA ASP A 513 5.23 -20.33 -7.29
C ASP A 513 4.09 -19.97 -6.32
N THR A 514 2.83 -19.95 -6.79
CA THR A 514 1.70 -19.43 -6.00
C THR A 514 1.47 -20.22 -4.72
N LYS A 515 1.58 -21.56 -4.77
CA LYS A 515 1.39 -22.41 -3.59
C LYS A 515 2.42 -22.12 -2.49
N GLU A 516 3.71 -22.11 -2.84
CA GLU A 516 4.78 -21.78 -1.89
C GLU A 516 4.62 -20.35 -1.35
N THR A 517 4.20 -19.43 -2.20
CA THR A 517 3.95 -18.03 -1.84
C THR A 517 2.81 -17.89 -0.84
N ILE A 518 1.71 -18.63 -1.01
CA ILE A 518 0.60 -18.67 -0.05
C ILE A 518 1.09 -19.19 1.30
N ASP A 519 1.84 -20.29 1.30
CA ASP A 519 2.42 -20.85 2.54
C ASP A 519 3.34 -19.84 3.24
N ARG A 520 4.16 -19.11 2.47
CA ARG A 520 5.03 -18.02 2.96
C ARG A 520 4.23 -16.84 3.52
N SER A 521 3.14 -16.46 2.85
CA SER A 521 2.22 -15.41 3.30
C SER A 521 1.57 -15.76 4.64
N ILE A 522 1.07 -16.99 4.78
CA ILE A 522 0.50 -17.52 6.02
C ILE A 522 1.56 -17.58 7.13
N ALA A 523 2.79 -17.98 6.81
CA ALA A 523 3.91 -17.96 7.76
C ALA A 523 4.27 -16.54 8.26
N LEU A 524 3.98 -15.52 7.45
CA LEU A 524 4.10 -14.09 7.79
C LEU A 524 2.86 -13.54 8.52
N GLY A 525 1.88 -14.39 8.84
CA GLY A 525 0.64 -13.99 9.50
C GLY A 525 -0.33 -13.23 8.59
N VAL A 526 -0.21 -13.39 7.28
CA VAL A 526 -1.12 -12.80 6.29
C VAL A 526 -2.02 -13.88 5.71
N SER A 527 -3.33 -13.75 5.93
CA SER A 527 -4.32 -14.68 5.37
C SER A 527 -4.62 -14.29 3.93
N VAL A 528 -4.43 -15.22 2.99
CA VAL A 528 -4.82 -15.02 1.59
C VAL A 528 -6.26 -15.47 1.39
N LYS A 529 -7.10 -14.64 0.77
CA LYS A 529 -8.49 -14.94 0.42
C LYS A 529 -8.66 -14.81 -1.09
N MET A 530 -9.20 -15.84 -1.73
CA MET A 530 -9.50 -15.80 -3.16
C MET A 530 -10.81 -15.06 -3.41
N ILE A 531 -10.80 -14.06 -4.28
CA ILE A 531 -12.00 -13.37 -4.75
C ILE A 531 -12.11 -13.62 -6.25
N THR A 532 -13.22 -14.21 -6.71
CA THR A 532 -13.36 -14.54 -8.14
C THR A 532 -14.79 -14.45 -8.65
N GLY A 533 -14.94 -14.05 -9.91
CA GLY A 533 -16.19 -14.12 -10.65
C GLY A 533 -16.58 -15.53 -11.10
N ASP A 534 -15.68 -16.52 -10.98
CA ASP A 534 -15.95 -17.90 -11.36
C ASP A 534 -17.01 -18.57 -10.48
N GLN A 535 -17.58 -19.66 -11.00
CA GLN A 535 -18.46 -20.51 -10.21
C GLN A 535 -17.74 -21.12 -9.01
N LEU A 536 -18.51 -21.38 -7.94
CA LEU A 536 -17.98 -21.89 -6.67
C LEU A 536 -17.21 -23.21 -6.82
N ALA A 537 -17.65 -24.10 -7.71
CA ALA A 537 -16.97 -25.37 -7.95
C ALA A 537 -15.53 -25.17 -8.47
N ILE A 538 -15.35 -24.26 -9.43
CA ILE A 538 -14.05 -23.92 -10.01
C ILE A 538 -13.15 -23.25 -8.97
N ALA A 539 -13.71 -22.32 -8.19
CA ALA A 539 -12.99 -21.62 -7.13
C ALA A 539 -12.47 -22.62 -6.06
N LYS A 540 -13.32 -23.54 -5.61
CA LYS A 540 -12.94 -24.57 -4.61
C LYS A 540 -11.87 -25.51 -5.13
N GLU A 541 -11.97 -25.96 -6.38
CA GLU A 541 -10.97 -26.84 -6.98
C GLU A 541 -9.63 -26.11 -7.16
N THR A 542 -9.66 -24.85 -7.61
CA THR A 542 -8.46 -24.00 -7.70
C THR A 542 -7.84 -23.79 -6.32
N GLY A 543 -8.65 -23.47 -5.31
CA GLY A 543 -8.23 -23.32 -3.91
C GLY A 543 -7.59 -24.59 -3.34
N ARG A 544 -8.13 -25.77 -3.66
CA ARG A 544 -7.56 -27.07 -3.27
C ARG A 544 -6.19 -27.31 -3.91
N ARG A 545 -6.03 -27.02 -5.20
CA ARG A 545 -4.74 -27.16 -5.91
C ARG A 545 -3.67 -26.22 -5.35
N LEU A 546 -4.07 -24.98 -5.05
CA LEU A 546 -3.19 -23.94 -4.51
C LEU A 546 -2.88 -24.11 -3.02
N GLY A 547 -3.63 -24.96 -2.29
CA GLY A 547 -3.43 -25.16 -0.85
C GLY A 547 -4.10 -24.12 0.06
N MET A 548 -5.01 -23.29 -0.47
CA MET A 548 -5.75 -22.28 0.31
C MET A 548 -6.87 -22.87 1.19
N GLY A 549 -7.38 -24.04 0.83
CA GLY A 549 -8.56 -24.64 1.46
C GLY A 549 -9.79 -24.59 0.54
N ASP A 550 -10.90 -25.18 1.00
CA ASP A 550 -12.18 -25.28 0.28
C ASP A 550 -13.36 -24.62 0.99
N ASN A 551 -13.10 -23.87 2.08
CA ASN A 551 -14.11 -23.10 2.82
C ASN A 551 -14.46 -21.79 2.09
N MET A 552 -15.01 -21.94 0.88
CA MET A 552 -15.43 -20.83 0.02
C MET A 552 -16.94 -20.74 -0.08
N PHE A 553 -17.45 -19.52 -0.24
CA PHE A 553 -18.88 -19.23 -0.31
C PHE A 553 -19.24 -18.47 -1.59
N LEU A 554 -20.50 -18.57 -2.01
CA LEU A 554 -21.06 -17.72 -3.07
C LEU A 554 -21.27 -16.31 -2.53
N SER A 555 -21.08 -15.30 -3.37
CA SER A 555 -21.32 -13.90 -3.00
C SER A 555 -22.75 -13.63 -2.54
N LYS A 556 -23.73 -14.43 -2.99
CA LYS A 556 -25.14 -14.35 -2.56
C LYS A 556 -25.31 -14.48 -1.04
N ALA A 557 -24.42 -15.22 -0.39
CA ALA A 557 -24.41 -15.38 1.08
C ALA A 557 -24.11 -14.07 1.83
N LEU A 558 -23.54 -13.05 1.17
CA LEU A 558 -23.33 -11.73 1.78
C LEU A 558 -24.65 -10.98 2.01
N LYS A 559 -25.65 -11.19 1.13
CA LYS A 559 -26.99 -10.56 1.23
C LYS A 559 -27.98 -11.44 1.99
N GLU A 560 -27.95 -12.76 1.76
CA GLU A 560 -28.91 -13.71 2.34
C GLU A 560 -28.54 -14.19 3.74
N GLY A 561 -27.31 -13.93 4.19
CA GLY A 561 -26.76 -14.45 5.43
C GLY A 561 -26.04 -15.79 5.25
N PRO A 562 -25.41 -16.31 6.32
CA PRO A 562 -24.65 -17.55 6.24
C PRO A 562 -25.54 -18.73 5.85
N PRO A 563 -25.12 -19.58 4.88
CA PRO A 563 -25.95 -20.70 4.44
C PRO A 563 -26.22 -21.70 5.58
N ALA A 564 -27.41 -22.28 5.60
CA ALA A 564 -27.84 -23.22 6.64
C ALA A 564 -26.88 -24.43 6.72
N GLY A 565 -26.31 -24.68 7.90
CA GLY A 565 -25.33 -25.74 8.13
C GLY A 565 -23.85 -25.33 7.96
N SER A 566 -23.56 -24.06 7.63
CA SER A 566 -22.19 -23.52 7.57
C SER A 566 -21.52 -23.35 8.94
N GLY A 567 -22.31 -23.33 10.03
CA GLY A 567 -21.81 -23.18 11.40
C GLY A 567 -21.50 -21.75 11.84
N TYR A 568 -21.72 -20.74 10.97
CA TYR A 568 -21.56 -19.33 11.30
C TYR A 568 -22.92 -18.68 11.64
N THR A 569 -22.95 -17.87 12.69
CA THR A 569 -24.14 -17.12 13.10
C THR A 569 -24.18 -15.71 12.53
N ASP A 570 -23.02 -15.18 12.12
CA ASP A 570 -22.84 -13.82 11.66
C ASP A 570 -22.07 -13.81 10.33
N ILE A 571 -22.44 -12.87 9.45
CA ILE A 571 -21.84 -12.69 8.12
C ILE A 571 -20.39 -12.25 8.28
N ASP A 572 -20.12 -11.37 9.23
CA ASP A 572 -18.78 -10.81 9.44
C ASP A 572 -17.80 -11.91 9.90
N GLN A 573 -18.26 -12.82 10.77
CA GLN A 573 -17.48 -14.02 11.13
C GLN A 573 -17.26 -14.97 9.94
N MET A 574 -18.28 -15.15 9.10
CA MET A 574 -18.15 -15.95 7.88
C MET A 574 -17.11 -15.34 6.94
N VAL A 575 -17.16 -14.02 6.69
CA VAL A 575 -16.21 -13.29 5.84
C VAL A 575 -14.78 -13.39 6.38
N LEU A 576 -14.62 -13.27 7.70
CA LEU A 576 -13.32 -13.42 8.35
C LEU A 576 -12.72 -14.82 8.20
N HIS A 577 -13.53 -15.88 8.29
CA HIS A 577 -13.05 -17.27 8.26
C HIS A 577 -13.15 -17.98 6.89
N ALA A 578 -13.79 -17.34 5.90
CA ALA A 578 -13.83 -17.83 4.53
C ALA A 578 -12.45 -17.79 3.89
N ASP A 579 -12.10 -18.84 3.14
CA ASP A 579 -10.87 -18.89 2.36
C ASP A 579 -11.05 -18.22 0.98
N GLY A 580 -12.30 -17.92 0.59
CA GLY A 580 -12.60 -17.17 -0.62
C GLY A 580 -14.09 -17.02 -0.94
N PHE A 581 -14.37 -16.18 -1.93
CA PHE A 581 -15.70 -15.90 -2.46
C PHE A 581 -15.75 -16.09 -3.97
N ALA A 582 -16.81 -16.73 -4.44
CA ALA A 582 -17.05 -17.05 -5.84
C ALA A 582 -18.33 -16.40 -6.36
N GLY A 583 -18.44 -16.22 -7.68
CA GLY A 583 -19.54 -15.49 -8.32
C GLY A 583 -19.58 -14.01 -7.93
N VAL A 584 -18.43 -13.43 -7.61
CA VAL A 584 -18.32 -12.08 -7.05
C VAL A 584 -18.46 -11.04 -8.15
N TYR A 585 -19.34 -10.07 -7.91
CA TYR A 585 -19.53 -8.88 -8.74
C TYR A 585 -18.70 -7.72 -8.16
N PRO A 586 -18.45 -6.64 -8.92
CA PRO A 586 -17.66 -5.49 -8.46
C PRO A 586 -18.11 -4.94 -7.09
N GLU A 587 -19.43 -4.75 -6.92
CA GLU A 587 -20.05 -4.30 -5.66
C GLU A 587 -19.73 -5.22 -4.48
N HIS A 588 -19.75 -6.53 -4.71
CA HIS A 588 -19.45 -7.53 -3.69
C HIS A 588 -17.96 -7.50 -3.31
N LYS A 589 -17.05 -7.17 -4.23
CA LYS A 589 -15.62 -6.99 -3.91
C LYS A 589 -15.44 -5.84 -2.92
N TYR A 590 -16.07 -4.70 -3.20
CA TYR A 590 -16.08 -3.54 -2.31
C TYR A 590 -16.65 -3.88 -0.93
N GLU A 591 -17.83 -4.54 -0.89
CA GLU A 591 -18.49 -4.92 0.38
C GLU A 591 -17.63 -5.86 1.24
N ILE A 592 -16.94 -6.83 0.63
CA ILE A 592 -16.04 -7.74 1.35
C ILE A 592 -14.89 -6.96 2.01
N VAL A 593 -14.26 -6.04 1.27
CA VAL A 593 -13.17 -5.22 1.80
C VAL A 593 -13.67 -4.32 2.93
N GLU A 594 -14.81 -3.65 2.73
CA GLU A 594 -15.40 -2.75 3.72
C GLU A 594 -15.74 -3.46 5.03
N ARG A 595 -16.33 -4.66 4.97
CA ARG A 595 -16.64 -5.45 6.17
C ARG A 595 -15.39 -5.86 6.93
N LEU A 596 -14.36 -6.33 6.21
CA LEU A 596 -13.07 -6.70 6.82
C LEU A 596 -12.39 -5.50 7.50
N GLN A 597 -12.46 -4.32 6.89
CA GLN A 597 -11.97 -3.07 7.47
C GLN A 597 -12.79 -2.63 8.68
N ALA A 598 -14.12 -2.73 8.63
CA ALA A 598 -15.01 -2.39 9.74
C ALA A 598 -14.74 -3.26 10.99
N MET A 599 -14.29 -4.51 10.78
CA MET A 599 -13.81 -5.39 11.85
C MET A 599 -12.41 -5.02 12.40
N GLY A 600 -11.74 -4.02 11.82
CA GLY A 600 -10.42 -3.55 12.23
C GLY A 600 -9.24 -4.32 11.65
N TYR A 601 -9.45 -5.12 10.58
CA TYR A 601 -8.35 -5.79 9.87
C TYR A 601 -7.77 -4.87 8.80
N MET A 602 -6.44 -4.91 8.64
CA MET A 602 -5.74 -4.24 7.56
C MET A 602 -5.81 -5.12 6.31
N VAL A 603 -6.52 -4.63 5.29
CA VAL A 603 -6.82 -5.38 4.07
C VAL A 603 -6.02 -4.82 2.91
N ALA A 604 -5.22 -5.68 2.28
CA ALA A 604 -4.71 -5.45 0.94
C ALA A 604 -5.62 -6.14 -0.08
N MET A 605 -5.87 -5.49 -1.21
CA MET A 605 -6.63 -6.09 -2.30
C MET A 605 -5.84 -6.00 -3.60
N THR A 606 -5.86 -7.09 -4.39
CA THR A 606 -5.31 -7.08 -5.75
C THR A 606 -6.43 -6.97 -6.77
N GLY A 607 -6.19 -6.26 -7.88
CA GLY A 607 -7.13 -6.18 -8.98
C GLY A 607 -6.43 -5.87 -10.31
N ASP A 608 -7.06 -6.29 -11.40
CA ASP A 608 -6.55 -6.11 -12.77
C ASP A 608 -7.49 -5.28 -13.65
N GLY A 609 -8.80 -5.32 -13.40
CA GLY A 609 -9.80 -4.62 -14.23
C GLY A 609 -10.37 -3.34 -13.63
N VAL A 610 -11.04 -2.55 -14.48
CA VAL A 610 -11.83 -1.36 -14.10
C VAL A 610 -12.83 -1.66 -12.98
N ASN A 611 -13.38 -2.87 -13.02
CA ASN A 611 -14.35 -3.38 -12.07
C ASN A 611 -13.80 -3.46 -10.64
N ASP A 612 -12.48 -3.47 -10.48
CA ASP A 612 -11.81 -3.60 -9.20
C ASP A 612 -11.40 -2.27 -8.62
N ALA A 613 -11.37 -1.21 -9.43
CA ALA A 613 -10.97 0.13 -9.02
C ALA A 613 -11.69 0.63 -7.74
N PRO A 614 -13.02 0.46 -7.55
CA PRO A 614 -13.67 0.88 -6.31
C PRO A 614 -13.18 0.11 -5.08
N ALA A 615 -12.94 -1.18 -5.24
CA ALA A 615 -12.51 -2.05 -4.14
C ALA A 615 -11.01 -1.86 -3.83
N LEU A 616 -10.18 -1.58 -4.83
CA LEU A 616 -8.78 -1.18 -4.68
C LEU A 616 -8.65 0.14 -3.91
N SER A 617 -9.42 1.15 -4.30
CA SER A 617 -9.41 2.47 -3.63
C SER A 617 -9.94 2.39 -2.20
N LYS A 618 -10.90 1.50 -1.92
CA LYS A 618 -11.42 1.27 -0.57
C LYS A 618 -10.43 0.53 0.33
N ALA A 619 -9.63 -0.39 -0.24
CA ALA A 619 -8.67 -1.18 0.53
C ALA A 619 -7.65 -0.28 1.26
N ASN A 620 -7.06 -0.79 2.35
CA ASN A 620 -5.98 -0.05 3.01
C ASN A 620 -4.76 0.05 2.09
N VAL A 621 -4.54 -1.01 1.29
CA VAL A 621 -3.55 -1.00 0.22
C VAL A 621 -4.18 -1.63 -1.02
N GLY A 622 -4.45 -0.81 -2.03
CA GLY A 622 -4.81 -1.29 -3.36
C GLY A 622 -3.56 -1.70 -4.15
N VAL A 623 -3.55 -2.90 -4.73
CA VAL A 623 -2.43 -3.43 -5.52
C VAL A 623 -2.89 -3.72 -6.95
N ALA A 624 -2.40 -2.96 -7.92
CA ALA A 624 -2.63 -3.22 -9.34
C ALA A 624 -1.60 -4.22 -9.88
N VAL A 625 -2.08 -5.22 -10.62
CA VAL A 625 -1.21 -6.21 -11.29
C VAL A 625 -0.50 -5.57 -12.51
N ALA A 626 0.58 -6.17 -13.01
CA ALA A 626 1.37 -5.61 -14.12
C ALA A 626 0.57 -5.35 -15.40
N ASP A 627 -0.35 -6.25 -15.73
CA ASP A 627 -1.24 -6.13 -16.90
C ASP A 627 -2.59 -5.47 -16.55
N ALA A 628 -2.65 -4.73 -15.44
CA ALA A 628 -3.88 -4.08 -15.00
C ALA A 628 -4.26 -2.91 -15.90
N SER A 629 -5.57 -2.68 -16.05
CA SER A 629 -6.11 -1.55 -16.79
C SER A 629 -5.71 -0.23 -16.14
N ASP A 630 -5.69 0.85 -16.92
CA ASP A 630 -5.31 2.19 -16.43
C ASP A 630 -6.16 2.66 -15.26
N ALA A 631 -7.44 2.30 -15.27
CA ALA A 631 -8.36 2.58 -14.17
C ALA A 631 -7.94 1.85 -12.88
N ALA A 632 -7.51 0.60 -12.96
CA ALA A 632 -7.03 -0.15 -11.80
C ALA A 632 -5.67 0.38 -11.31
N ARG A 633 -4.75 0.73 -12.22
CA ARG A 633 -3.46 1.36 -11.88
C ARG A 633 -3.64 2.70 -11.16
N SER A 634 -4.57 3.53 -11.64
CA SER A 634 -4.87 4.84 -11.05
C SER A 634 -5.53 4.75 -9.68
N ALA A 635 -6.32 3.69 -9.44
CA ALA A 635 -6.98 3.46 -8.16
C ALA A 635 -6.10 2.76 -7.11
N ALA A 636 -4.93 2.24 -7.51
CA ALA A 636 -4.06 1.46 -6.64
C ALA A 636 -2.96 2.30 -5.98
N ASP A 637 -2.58 1.90 -4.77
CA ASP A 637 -1.50 2.51 -3.99
C ASP A 637 -0.12 1.93 -4.33
N ILE A 638 -0.11 0.72 -4.87
CA ILE A 638 1.07 0.00 -5.34
C ILE A 638 0.76 -0.61 -6.71
N VAL A 639 1.61 -0.38 -7.69
CA VAL A 639 1.53 -0.97 -9.02
C VAL A 639 2.68 -1.95 -9.20
N LEU A 640 2.36 -3.20 -9.53
CA LEU A 640 3.36 -4.22 -9.83
C LEU A 640 3.83 -4.06 -11.27
N THR A 641 5.12 -4.22 -11.52
CA THR A 641 5.70 -4.27 -12.89
C THR A 641 5.94 -5.69 -13.37
N GLU A 642 5.79 -6.67 -12.48
CA GLU A 642 5.84 -8.09 -12.79
C GLU A 642 4.61 -8.78 -12.17
N PRO A 643 3.93 -9.68 -12.89
CA PRO A 643 2.72 -10.29 -12.39
C PRO A 643 3.02 -11.47 -11.47
N GLY A 644 2.25 -11.61 -10.39
CA GLY A 644 2.31 -12.77 -9.50
C GLY A 644 2.18 -12.41 -8.02
N LEU A 645 1.66 -13.35 -7.23
CA LEU A 645 1.51 -13.20 -5.79
C LEU A 645 2.88 -13.06 -5.07
N SER A 646 3.95 -13.62 -5.62
CA SER A 646 5.29 -13.62 -5.04
C SER A 646 5.83 -12.22 -4.85
N VAL A 647 5.68 -11.36 -5.86
CA VAL A 647 6.06 -9.94 -5.82
C VAL A 647 5.35 -9.20 -4.68
N ILE A 648 4.07 -9.50 -4.44
CA ILE A 648 3.28 -8.90 -3.37
C ILE A 648 3.83 -9.31 -2.00
N VAL A 649 4.14 -10.60 -1.82
CA VAL A 649 4.72 -11.09 -0.56
C VAL A 649 6.11 -10.50 -0.33
N GLU A 650 6.93 -10.32 -1.38
CA GLU A 650 8.20 -9.61 -1.29
C GLU A 650 8.02 -8.14 -0.91
N ALA A 651 7.01 -7.47 -1.47
CA ALA A 651 6.66 -6.12 -1.09
C ALA A 651 6.23 -6.02 0.39
N ILE A 652 5.44 -6.97 0.91
CA ILE A 652 5.09 -7.04 2.35
C ILE A 652 6.37 -7.17 3.19
N ILE A 653 7.30 -8.04 2.79
CA ILE A 653 8.56 -8.23 3.50
C ILE A 653 9.40 -6.96 3.49
N GLY A 654 9.55 -6.31 2.33
CA GLY A 654 10.28 -5.06 2.16
C GLY A 654 9.67 -3.94 3.01
N SER A 655 8.36 -3.76 2.94
CA SER A 655 7.60 -2.81 3.75
C SER A 655 7.80 -3.04 5.25
N ARG A 656 7.78 -4.29 5.72
CA ARG A 656 8.07 -4.61 7.12
C ARG A 656 9.50 -4.28 7.54
N GLN A 657 10.49 -4.42 6.65
CA GLN A 657 11.87 -4.01 6.94
C GLN A 657 11.99 -2.49 7.08
N ILE A 658 11.38 -1.75 6.15
CA ILE A 658 11.33 -0.28 6.17
C ILE A 658 10.64 0.19 7.45
N PHE A 659 9.50 -0.42 7.80
CA PHE A 659 8.77 -0.13 9.03
C PHE A 659 9.61 -0.41 10.29
N GLN A 660 10.35 -1.52 10.35
CA GLN A 660 11.26 -1.77 11.47
C GLN A 660 12.31 -0.67 11.62
N ARG A 661 12.91 -0.19 10.51
CA ARG A 661 13.91 0.90 10.57
C ARG A 661 13.31 2.16 11.19
N MET A 662 12.11 2.55 10.76
CA MET A 662 11.38 3.69 11.31
C MET A 662 11.07 3.51 12.81
N ARG A 663 10.54 2.34 13.19
CA ARG A 663 10.21 2.02 14.58
C ARG A 663 11.44 2.05 15.49
N ASN A 664 12.53 1.41 15.07
CA ASN A 664 13.79 1.35 15.81
C ASN A 664 14.41 2.74 15.97
N TYR A 665 14.29 3.57 14.93
CA TYR A 665 14.69 4.97 14.97
C TYR A 665 13.88 5.79 15.98
N SER A 666 12.55 5.69 15.96
CA SER A 666 11.70 6.39 16.95
C SER A 666 12.04 5.99 18.39
N ILE A 667 12.26 4.69 18.66
CA ILE A 667 12.69 4.22 19.98
C ILE A 667 14.03 4.85 20.38
N TYR A 668 15.02 4.82 19.48
CA TYR A 668 16.34 5.39 19.72
C TYR A 668 16.25 6.88 20.07
N THR A 669 15.59 7.67 19.21
CA THR A 669 15.53 9.12 19.34
C THR A 669 14.81 9.54 20.63
N CYS A 670 13.66 8.94 20.94
CA CYS A 670 12.97 9.22 22.20
C CYS A 670 13.80 8.78 23.42
N SER A 671 14.56 7.68 23.33
CA SER A 671 15.44 7.24 24.42
C SER A 671 16.56 8.25 24.68
N VAL A 672 17.17 8.80 23.63
CA VAL A 672 18.23 9.80 23.73
C VAL A 672 17.69 11.11 24.31
N THR A 673 16.50 11.55 23.91
CA THR A 673 15.82 12.71 24.51
C THR A 673 15.65 12.52 26.02
N ILE A 674 15.07 11.39 26.45
CA ILE A 674 14.86 11.10 27.88
C ILE A 674 16.19 11.05 28.62
N ARG A 675 17.19 10.41 28.02
CA ARG A 675 18.52 10.32 28.61
C ARG A 675 19.14 11.70 28.87
N ILE A 676 19.15 12.57 27.86
CA ILE A 676 19.76 13.90 27.98
C ILE A 676 18.97 14.75 28.96
N VAL A 677 17.66 14.84 28.77
CA VAL A 677 16.79 15.69 29.60
C VAL A 677 16.84 15.23 31.05
N VAL A 678 16.49 13.97 31.34
CA VAL A 678 16.45 13.46 32.72
C VAL A 678 17.86 13.36 33.30
N GLY A 679 18.84 12.94 32.52
CA GLY A 679 20.23 12.79 32.96
C GLY A 679 20.84 14.10 33.41
N PHE A 680 20.84 15.12 32.55
CA PHE A 680 21.40 16.42 32.92
C PHE A 680 20.55 17.13 33.98
N SER A 681 19.22 17.01 33.97
CA SER A 681 18.40 17.48 35.10
C SER A 681 18.85 16.87 36.42
N ILE A 682 19.17 15.57 36.43
CA ILE A 682 19.64 14.91 37.66
C ILE A 682 21.02 15.38 38.09
N LEU A 683 21.92 15.61 37.15
CA LEU A 683 23.25 16.13 37.45
C LEU A 683 23.17 17.55 38.03
N ILE A 684 22.34 18.42 37.45
CA ILE A 684 22.13 19.79 37.91
C ILE A 684 21.65 19.80 39.37
N TRP A 685 20.57 19.07 39.69
CA TRP A 685 19.97 19.23 41.02
C TRP A 685 20.64 18.44 42.15
N ALA A 686 21.40 17.39 41.85
CA ALA A 686 21.99 16.50 42.85
C ALA A 686 23.46 16.81 43.07
N PHE A 687 24.16 17.24 42.02
CA PHE A 687 25.60 17.47 42.04
C PHE A 687 25.99 18.93 41.73
N GLN A 688 25.03 19.82 41.42
CA GLN A 688 25.33 21.20 41.01
C GLN A 688 26.29 21.24 39.81
N PHE A 689 26.06 20.32 38.88
CA PHE A 689 26.87 20.08 37.69
C PHE A 689 26.29 20.87 36.51
N ASP A 690 27.02 21.89 36.07
CA ASP A 690 26.66 22.78 34.98
C ASP A 690 27.45 22.38 33.72
N PHE A 691 26.82 21.59 32.86
CA PHE A 691 27.46 21.09 31.67
C PHE A 691 27.49 22.16 30.55
N PRO A 692 28.59 22.31 29.80
CA PRO A 692 28.67 23.31 28.72
C PRO A 692 27.68 23.00 27.57
N PRO A 693 26.79 23.93 27.19
CA PRO A 693 25.80 23.72 26.11
C PRO A 693 26.43 23.34 24.77
N PHE A 694 27.57 23.95 24.43
CA PHE A 694 28.32 23.66 23.20
C PHE A 694 28.69 22.18 23.03
N MET A 695 28.92 21.45 24.13
CA MET A 695 29.23 20.02 24.03
C MET A 695 28.03 19.16 23.72
N VAL A 696 26.85 19.58 24.18
CA VAL A 696 25.57 18.95 23.82
C VAL A 696 25.29 19.17 22.34
N LEU A 697 25.60 20.37 21.83
CA LEU A 697 25.53 20.67 20.41
C LEU A 697 26.41 19.73 19.58
N ILE A 698 27.67 19.49 20.01
CA ILE A 698 28.55 18.52 19.33
C ILE A 698 27.97 17.10 19.39
N ILE A 699 27.40 16.68 20.53
CA ILE A 699 26.73 15.38 20.65
C ILE A 699 25.56 15.30 19.65
N ALA A 700 24.73 16.33 19.56
CA ALA A 700 23.60 16.40 18.63
C ALA A 700 24.09 16.29 17.18
N MET A 701 25.10 17.07 16.79
CA MET A 701 25.67 17.05 15.45
C MET A 701 26.25 15.67 15.06
N LEU A 702 27.01 15.03 15.96
CA LEU A 702 27.56 13.69 15.71
C LEU A 702 26.47 12.61 15.65
N ASN A 703 25.42 12.75 16.46
CA ASN A 703 24.28 11.84 16.42
C ASN A 703 23.51 12.00 15.11
N ASP A 704 23.13 13.23 14.73
CA ASP A 704 22.37 13.50 13.50
C ASP A 704 23.10 12.98 12.25
N GLY A 705 24.42 13.21 12.17
CA GLY A 705 25.24 12.70 11.06
C GLY A 705 25.32 11.17 10.97
N THR A 706 25.31 10.46 12.11
CA THR A 706 25.33 8.99 12.14
C THR A 706 23.96 8.38 11.94
N ILE A 707 22.89 9.07 12.33
CA ILE A 707 21.51 8.59 12.27
C ILE A 707 21.04 8.33 10.84
N MET A 708 21.47 9.11 9.86
CA MET A 708 21.06 8.92 8.45
C MET A 708 21.42 7.55 7.88
N THR A 709 22.43 6.90 8.47
CA THR A 709 22.88 5.57 8.09
C THR A 709 21.88 4.46 8.47
N ILE A 710 20.94 4.75 9.39
CA ILE A 710 19.84 3.85 9.80
C ILE A 710 18.87 3.62 8.63
N SER A 711 18.65 4.61 7.77
CA SER A 711 17.76 4.49 6.60
C SER A 711 18.22 3.37 5.64
N LYS A 712 19.54 3.11 5.58
CA LYS A 712 20.20 2.11 4.74
C LYS A 712 20.60 0.85 5.52
N ASP A 713 20.06 0.67 6.72
CA ASP A 713 20.47 -0.43 7.59
C ASP A 713 19.83 -1.79 7.22
N ARG A 714 20.50 -2.88 7.58
CA ARG A 714 20.05 -4.26 7.39
C ARG A 714 19.25 -4.72 8.61
N VAL A 715 17.94 -4.60 8.55
CA VAL A 715 17.03 -5.01 9.63
C VAL A 715 16.20 -6.21 9.20
N ARG A 716 15.93 -7.14 10.12
CA ARG A 716 15.07 -8.29 9.86
C ARG A 716 13.59 -7.87 9.82
N PRO A 717 12.79 -8.35 8.86
CA PRO A 717 11.36 -8.09 8.84
C PRO A 717 10.68 -8.70 10.06
N SER A 718 9.57 -8.09 10.49
CA SER A 718 8.70 -8.70 11.49
C SER A 718 8.01 -9.95 10.90
N PRO A 719 7.99 -11.10 11.59
CA PRO A 719 7.26 -12.27 11.12
C PRO A 719 5.75 -12.09 11.22
N TYR A 720 5.28 -11.11 11.99
CA TYR A 720 3.87 -10.78 12.13
C TYR A 720 3.59 -9.37 11.60
N PRO A 721 2.35 -9.07 11.21
CA PRO A 721 1.92 -7.72 10.85
C PRO A 721 2.32 -6.73 11.94
N ASP A 722 2.92 -5.61 11.54
CA ASP A 722 3.44 -4.60 12.47
C ASP A 722 2.77 -3.26 12.20
N ALA A 723 2.33 -2.61 13.26
CA ALA A 723 1.61 -1.33 13.21
C ALA A 723 2.14 -0.42 14.32
N TRP A 724 1.91 0.89 14.20
CA TRP A 724 2.41 1.86 15.17
C TRP A 724 1.78 1.66 16.56
N ASN A 725 2.56 1.07 17.47
CA ASN A 725 2.22 1.01 18.88
C ASN A 725 3.03 2.06 19.67
N LEU A 726 2.51 3.29 19.72
CA LEU A 726 3.20 4.40 20.41
C LEU A 726 3.44 4.12 21.89
N LYS A 727 2.55 3.37 22.56
CA LYS A 727 2.73 2.99 23.97
C LYS A 727 3.96 2.11 24.15
N GLU A 728 4.15 1.15 23.25
CA GLU A 728 5.34 0.30 23.24
C GLU A 728 6.60 1.14 23.01
N ILE A 729 6.62 1.97 21.95
CA ILE A 729 7.76 2.84 21.61
C ILE A 729 8.16 3.73 22.78
N PHE A 730 7.20 4.43 23.39
CA PHE A 730 7.47 5.31 24.53
C PHE A 730 7.92 4.53 25.78
N SER A 731 7.40 3.31 25.99
CA SER A 731 7.85 2.47 27.10
C SER A 731 9.31 2.02 26.92
N TYR A 732 9.70 1.60 25.72
CA TYR A 732 11.12 1.32 25.41
C TYR A 732 11.98 2.56 25.61
N ALA A 733 11.51 3.72 25.12
CA ALA A 733 12.24 4.98 25.24
C ALA A 733 12.52 5.35 26.70
N ILE A 734 11.50 5.25 27.56
CA ILE A 734 11.62 5.56 28.99
C ILE A 734 12.58 4.60 29.67
N VAL A 735 12.46 3.29 29.42
CA VAL A 735 13.29 2.29 30.11
C VAL A 735 14.76 2.42 29.69
N TYR A 736 15.06 2.52 28.39
CA TYR A 736 16.43 2.73 27.93
C TYR A 736 16.99 4.09 28.38
N GLY A 737 16.20 5.15 28.26
CA GLY A 737 16.60 6.49 28.68
C GLY A 737 16.96 6.55 30.16
N LEU A 738 16.10 6.01 31.04
CA LEU A 738 16.35 5.98 32.48
C LEU A 738 17.54 5.09 32.87
N TYR A 739 17.73 3.96 32.19
CA TYR A 739 18.89 3.09 32.43
C TYR A 739 20.21 3.79 32.06
N LEU A 740 20.26 4.45 30.90
CA LEU A 740 21.44 5.22 30.47
C LEU A 740 21.68 6.46 31.34
N THR A 741 20.60 7.09 31.83
CA THR A 741 20.67 8.14 32.83
C THR A 741 21.30 7.63 34.13
N ALA A 742 20.87 6.47 34.62
CA ALA A 742 21.44 5.86 35.82
C ALA A 742 22.94 5.57 35.65
N SER A 743 23.37 5.10 34.47
CA SER A 743 24.78 4.93 34.14
C SER A 743 25.57 6.23 34.24
N THR A 744 25.04 7.32 33.67
CA THR A 744 25.69 8.64 33.65
C THR A 744 25.77 9.23 35.05
N VAL A 745 24.69 9.16 35.83
CA VAL A 745 24.63 9.64 37.22
C VAL A 745 25.56 8.83 38.13
N ALA A 746 25.57 7.50 38.00
CA ALA A 746 26.48 6.64 38.74
C ALA A 746 27.95 6.93 38.39
N PHE A 747 28.25 7.18 37.12
CA PHE A 747 29.59 7.54 36.68
C PHE A 747 30.08 8.83 37.35
N VAL A 748 29.29 9.90 37.28
CA VAL A 748 29.62 11.19 37.92
C VAL A 748 29.71 11.05 39.44
N ALA A 749 28.81 10.29 40.06
CA ALA A 749 28.84 10.03 41.50
C ALA A 749 30.12 9.32 41.93
N VAL A 750 30.58 8.31 41.18
CA VAL A 750 31.83 7.60 41.45
C VAL A 750 33.03 8.52 41.28
N CYS A 751 33.06 9.34 40.22
CA CYS A 751 34.14 10.28 39.96
C CYS A 751 34.26 11.37 41.05
N LEU A 752 33.15 11.86 41.60
CA LEU A 752 33.15 12.96 42.58
C LEU A 752 33.17 12.51 44.05
N LYS A 753 32.48 11.40 44.39
CA LYS A 753 32.30 10.98 45.79
C LYS A 753 33.27 9.88 46.22
N THR A 754 33.97 9.23 45.28
CA THR A 754 34.85 8.10 45.59
C THR A 754 36.26 8.29 45.05
N THR A 755 37.23 7.64 45.69
CA THR A 755 38.65 7.65 45.26
C THR A 755 39.02 6.42 44.43
N PHE A 756 38.03 5.71 43.87
CA PHE A 756 38.23 4.42 43.21
C PHE A 756 39.20 4.52 42.02
N PHE A 757 38.98 5.49 41.11
CA PHE A 757 39.80 5.64 39.91
C PHE A 757 41.22 6.11 40.22
N THR A 758 41.38 6.98 41.22
CA THR A 758 42.70 7.42 41.69
C THR A 758 43.48 6.27 42.34
N ARG A 759 42.84 5.45 43.19
CA ARG A 759 43.49 4.32 43.86
C ARG A 759 43.90 3.19 42.91
N LYS A 760 43.04 2.87 41.94
CA LYS A 760 43.24 1.71 41.06
C LYS A 760 44.02 2.03 39.78
N PHE A 761 43.87 3.24 39.25
CA PHE A 761 44.42 3.64 37.95
C PHE A 761 45.34 4.87 38.01
N GLY A 762 45.57 5.46 39.20
CA GLY A 762 46.44 6.63 39.36
C GLY A 762 45.91 7.91 38.71
N LEU A 763 44.61 7.98 38.43
CA LEU A 763 43.98 9.10 37.73
C LEU A 763 43.67 10.27 38.67
N GLN A 764 43.65 11.50 38.12
CA GLN A 764 43.34 12.74 38.85
C GLN A 764 42.02 12.64 39.61
N GLN A 765 42.01 13.01 40.90
CA GLN A 765 40.76 13.07 41.67
C GLN A 765 40.05 14.41 41.42
N PHE A 766 38.73 14.36 41.19
CA PHE A 766 37.90 15.56 41.06
C PHE A 766 37.28 15.93 42.41
N SER A 767 37.40 17.20 42.79
CA SER A 767 36.76 17.75 44.01
C SER A 767 35.68 18.77 43.68
N ASP A 768 35.81 19.45 42.53
CA ASP A 768 34.79 20.35 41.99
C ASP A 768 33.92 19.57 40.98
N PRO A 769 32.57 19.57 41.14
CA PRO A 769 31.65 19.07 40.13
C PRO A 769 31.84 19.72 38.75
N ASN A 770 32.30 20.97 38.68
CA ASN A 770 32.39 21.73 37.43
C ASN A 770 33.84 21.79 36.87
N ASP A 771 34.66 20.78 37.18
CA ASP A 771 36.01 20.65 36.61
C ASP A 771 35.94 20.42 35.09
N TYR A 772 36.71 21.20 34.34
CA TYR A 772 36.76 21.17 32.88
C TYR A 772 37.23 19.83 32.32
N VAL A 773 38.05 19.09 33.06
CA VAL A 773 38.45 17.73 32.69
C VAL A 773 37.28 16.77 32.88
N LEU A 774 36.51 16.90 33.96
CA LEU A 774 35.33 16.06 34.21
C LEU A 774 34.25 16.28 33.13
N HIS A 775 34.05 17.51 32.67
CA HIS A 775 33.16 17.80 31.53
C HIS A 775 33.56 17.02 30.28
N SER A 776 34.85 16.95 29.94
CA SER A 776 35.35 16.17 28.79
C SER A 776 35.10 14.67 28.93
N VAL A 777 35.27 14.12 30.14
CA VAL A 777 35.03 12.69 30.40
C VAL A 777 33.53 12.36 30.32
N VAL A 778 32.68 13.22 30.88
CA VAL A 778 31.21 13.05 30.81
C VAL A 778 30.72 13.20 29.37
N TYR A 779 31.25 14.17 28.61
CA TYR A 779 30.97 14.32 27.18
C TYR A 779 31.25 13.03 26.41
N LEU A 780 32.44 12.44 26.58
CA LEU A 780 32.82 11.20 25.91
C LEU A 780 31.92 10.04 26.36
N GLN A 781 31.69 9.91 27.67
CA GLN A 781 30.82 8.88 28.23
C GLN A 781 29.43 8.96 27.61
N VAL A 782 28.85 10.17 27.54
CA VAL A 782 27.52 10.39 27.00
C VAL A 782 27.46 10.11 25.50
N SER A 783 28.38 10.68 24.73
CA SER A 783 28.47 10.50 23.28
C SER A 783 28.56 9.03 22.89
N THR A 784 29.49 8.28 23.50
CA THR A 784 29.76 6.88 23.11
C THR A 784 28.59 5.95 23.38
N ILE A 785 27.99 6.00 24.57
CA ILE A 785 26.88 5.08 24.87
C ILE A 785 25.56 5.54 24.26
N SER A 786 25.42 6.82 23.90
CA SER A 786 24.26 7.29 23.12
C SER A 786 24.29 6.66 21.74
N GLN A 787 25.40 6.74 21.02
CA GLN A 787 25.50 6.09 19.70
C GLN A 787 25.51 4.57 19.80
N GLY A 788 26.07 4.01 20.88
CA GLY A 788 26.01 2.58 21.16
C GLY A 788 24.58 2.03 21.18
N LEU A 789 23.62 2.81 21.71
CA LEU A 789 22.20 2.42 21.77
C LEU A 789 21.62 2.02 20.40
N ILE A 790 22.12 2.60 19.29
CA ILE A 790 21.67 2.25 17.93
C ILE A 790 21.82 0.74 17.66
N PHE A 791 22.89 0.11 18.15
CA PHE A 791 23.13 -1.33 17.96
C PHE A 791 22.17 -2.22 18.77
N ILE A 792 21.64 -1.71 19.88
CA ILE A 792 20.64 -2.40 20.69
C ILE A 792 19.25 -2.26 20.05
N THR A 793 18.86 -1.03 19.67
CA THR A 793 17.51 -0.74 19.17
C THR A 793 17.27 -1.32 17.78
N ARG A 794 18.30 -1.47 16.94
CA ARG A 794 18.19 -2.10 15.61
C ARG A 794 17.80 -3.58 15.65
N SER A 795 18.18 -4.29 16.71
CA SER A 795 18.23 -5.76 16.71
C SER A 795 17.10 -6.32 17.58
N ARG A 796 16.45 -7.39 17.10
CA ARG A 796 15.45 -8.10 17.92
C ARG A 796 16.11 -9.16 18.79
N GLY A 797 17.11 -9.87 18.25
CA GLY A 797 17.96 -10.79 18.99
C GLY A 797 19.06 -10.06 19.77
N TRP A 798 20.13 -10.77 20.10
CA TRP A 798 21.32 -10.12 20.67
C TRP A 798 21.98 -9.19 19.66
N PHE A 799 22.54 -8.07 20.11
CA PHE A 799 23.12 -7.05 19.22
C PHE A 799 24.23 -7.61 18.30
N PHE A 800 24.98 -8.62 18.76
CA PHE A 800 26.08 -9.24 18.00
C PHE A 800 25.63 -10.33 17.03
N THR A 801 24.38 -10.83 17.14
CA THR A 801 23.87 -11.87 16.24
C THR A 801 23.37 -11.31 14.91
N GLU A 802 22.92 -10.06 14.91
CA GLU A 802 22.41 -9.37 13.73
C GLU A 802 23.48 -8.43 13.19
N ARG A 803 24.04 -8.75 12.03
CA ARG A 803 25.15 -7.99 11.46
C ARG A 803 24.71 -6.58 11.03
N PRO A 804 25.40 -5.52 11.49
CA PRO A 804 25.13 -4.17 11.05
C PRO A 804 25.50 -3.89 9.61
N SER A 805 24.89 -2.87 9.00
CA SER A 805 25.36 -2.36 7.72
C SER A 805 26.78 -1.80 7.89
N ILE A 806 27.62 -1.99 6.88
CA ILE A 806 29.00 -1.47 6.89
C ILE A 806 28.99 0.04 7.09
N LEU A 807 28.02 0.72 6.46
CA LEU A 807 27.86 2.16 6.52
C LEU A 807 27.56 2.66 7.95
N LEU A 808 26.72 1.93 8.72
CA LEU A 808 26.46 2.24 10.13
C LEU A 808 27.70 2.03 11.01
N VAL A 809 28.46 0.95 10.78
CA VAL A 809 29.68 0.68 11.57
C VAL A 809 30.73 1.75 11.29
N CYS A 810 30.95 2.09 10.02
CA CYS A 810 31.89 3.14 9.62
C CYS A 810 31.49 4.49 10.20
N SER A 811 30.21 4.87 10.14
CA SER A 811 29.74 6.15 10.69
C SER A 811 29.90 6.21 12.21
N PHE A 812 29.58 5.12 12.92
CA PHE A 812 29.83 4.99 14.35
C PHE A 812 31.32 5.14 14.67
N ILE A 813 32.21 4.42 13.99
CA ILE A 813 33.65 4.50 14.25
C ILE A 813 34.15 5.92 14.02
N VAL A 814 33.78 6.57 12.91
CA VAL A 814 34.21 7.94 12.60
C VAL A 814 33.71 8.91 13.66
N ALA A 815 32.44 8.87 14.02
CA ALA A 815 31.89 9.77 15.02
C ALA A 815 32.50 9.55 16.41
N GLN A 816 32.77 8.30 16.78
CA GLN A 816 33.43 7.96 18.04
C GLN A 816 34.90 8.35 18.07
N LEU A 817 35.63 8.24 16.96
CA LEU A 817 36.98 8.76 16.84
C LEU A 817 36.98 10.27 17.04
N VAL A 818 36.09 11.00 16.36
CA VAL A 818 35.95 12.46 16.51
C VAL A 818 35.62 12.83 17.97
N ALA A 819 34.63 12.18 18.59
CA ALA A 819 34.29 12.42 20.00
C ALA A 819 35.46 12.15 20.95
N MET A 820 36.20 11.07 20.71
CA MET A 820 37.38 10.73 21.51
C MET A 820 38.50 11.75 21.34
N PHE A 821 38.81 12.18 20.12
CA PHE A 821 39.84 13.21 19.87
C PHE A 821 39.47 14.54 20.53
N ILE A 822 38.19 14.94 20.46
CA ILE A 822 37.70 16.14 21.15
C ILE A 822 37.89 15.99 22.67
N ALA A 823 37.45 14.87 23.26
CA ALA A 823 37.56 14.66 24.70
C ALA A 823 39.01 14.63 25.22
N VAL A 824 39.94 14.06 24.44
CA VAL A 824 41.34 13.87 24.85
C VAL A 824 42.15 15.15 24.67
N TYR A 825 41.94 15.90 23.59
CA TYR A 825 42.84 16.99 23.18
C TYR A 825 42.22 18.39 23.22
N ALA A 826 40.90 18.54 23.28
CA ALA A 826 40.28 19.86 23.25
C ALA A 826 40.65 20.66 24.51
N ASN A 827 41.19 21.86 24.29
CA ASN A 827 41.40 22.86 25.32
C ASN A 827 40.89 24.20 24.79
N TRP A 828 39.58 24.25 24.53
CA TRP A 828 38.94 25.43 23.96
C TRP A 828 38.42 26.30 25.10
N GLY A 829 39.07 27.45 25.33
CA GLY A 829 38.78 28.34 26.45
C GLY A 829 37.34 28.82 26.54
N PHE A 830 36.59 28.84 25.44
CA PHE A 830 35.17 29.22 25.42
C PHE A 830 34.21 28.07 25.81
N THR A 831 34.65 26.81 25.76
CA THR A 831 33.80 25.63 26.03
C THR A 831 33.89 25.07 27.44
N GLN A 832 34.64 25.73 28.34
CA GLN A 832 34.86 25.29 29.71
C GLN A 832 35.27 23.81 29.80
N ILE A 833 36.16 23.39 28.88
CA ILE A 833 36.64 22.02 28.74
C ILE A 833 38.14 21.98 28.57
N GLN A 834 38.73 20.95 29.18
CA GLN A 834 40.15 20.63 29.12
C GLN A 834 40.32 19.15 28.80
N GLY A 835 41.29 18.84 27.94
CA GLY A 835 41.57 17.48 27.48
C GLY A 835 41.81 16.53 28.64
N CYS A 836 41.05 15.42 28.69
CA CYS A 836 41.10 14.49 29.82
C CYS A 836 42.23 13.46 29.75
N GLY A 837 42.92 13.39 28.61
CA GLY A 837 43.97 12.40 28.36
C GLY A 837 43.43 10.98 28.11
N TRP A 838 44.28 10.14 27.55
CA TRP A 838 43.92 8.77 27.13
C TRP A 838 43.50 7.84 28.28
N GLY A 839 44.00 8.09 29.50
CA GLY A 839 43.65 7.29 30.67
C GLY A 839 42.17 7.41 31.03
N TRP A 840 41.66 8.64 31.14
CA TRP A 840 40.24 8.88 31.39
C TRP A 840 39.35 8.48 30.21
N ALA A 841 39.83 8.66 28.97
CA ALA A 841 39.11 8.17 27.80
C ALA A 841 38.92 6.64 27.84
N GLY A 842 39.97 5.88 28.17
CA GLY A 842 39.88 4.43 28.33
C GLY A 842 38.90 4.00 29.43
N VAL A 843 38.88 4.73 30.56
CA VAL A 843 37.91 4.48 31.65
C VAL A 843 36.48 4.71 31.18
N ALA A 844 36.21 5.80 30.46
CA ALA A 844 34.87 6.09 29.93
C ALA A 844 34.41 4.97 28.97
N TRP A 845 35.29 4.48 28.10
CA TRP A 845 34.99 3.34 27.21
C TRP A 845 34.69 2.05 27.97
N ILE A 846 35.52 1.68 28.96
CA ILE A 846 35.30 0.48 29.76
C ILE A 846 33.99 0.58 30.54
N TRP A 847 33.72 1.74 31.15
CA TRP A 847 32.46 2.01 31.84
C TRP A 847 31.27 1.82 30.91
N ASN A 848 31.34 2.39 29.71
CA ASN A 848 30.29 2.27 28.72
C ASN A 848 30.08 0.83 28.26
N PHE A 849 31.14 0.05 28.07
CA PHE A 849 31.02 -1.36 27.71
C PHE A 849 30.31 -2.18 28.80
N ILE A 850 30.62 -1.92 30.07
CA ILE A 850 29.99 -2.60 31.21
C ILE A 850 28.49 -2.31 31.28
N TRP A 851 28.09 -1.05 31.07
CA TRP A 851 26.68 -0.65 31.07
C TRP A 851 25.97 -0.98 29.76
N PHE A 852 26.69 -1.15 28.66
CA PHE A 852 26.10 -1.54 27.39
C PHE A 852 25.67 -3.02 27.38
N ALA A 853 26.46 -3.92 27.98
CA ALA A 853 26.21 -5.36 27.91
C ALA A 853 24.83 -5.81 28.45
N PRO A 854 24.27 -5.26 29.55
CA PRO A 854 22.95 -5.65 30.04
C PRO A 854 21.77 -5.08 29.24
N MET A 855 21.99 -4.16 28.29
CA MET A 855 20.90 -3.51 27.55
C MET A 855 20.08 -4.50 26.72
N ASP A 856 20.70 -5.57 26.22
CA ASP A 856 19.98 -6.66 25.54
C ASP A 856 19.05 -7.43 26.50
N LEU A 857 19.39 -7.55 27.79
CA LEU A 857 18.50 -8.18 28.77
C LEU A 857 17.25 -7.33 29.01
N ILE A 858 17.42 -6.01 29.08
CA ILE A 858 16.31 -5.05 29.15
C ILE A 858 15.42 -5.19 27.92
N LYS A 859 16.04 -5.30 26.74
CA LYS A 859 15.33 -5.53 25.47
C LYS A 859 14.46 -6.78 25.53
N PHE A 860 15.00 -7.91 25.96
CA PHE A 860 14.23 -9.16 26.07
C PHE A 860 13.11 -9.09 27.10
N ALA A 861 13.33 -8.40 28.22
CA ALA A 861 12.28 -8.16 29.21
C ALA A 861 11.12 -7.34 28.61
N MET A 862 11.44 -6.26 27.90
CA MET A 862 10.44 -5.41 27.23
C MET A 862 9.69 -6.17 26.13
N GLN A 863 10.40 -6.98 25.33
CA GLN A 863 9.77 -7.84 24.32
C GLN A 863 8.83 -8.86 24.96
N TYR A 864 9.14 -9.37 26.15
CA TYR A 864 8.25 -10.28 26.87
C TYR A 864 6.96 -9.58 27.33
N PHE A 865 7.04 -8.33 27.80
CA PHE A 865 5.86 -7.56 28.22
C PHE A 865 4.96 -7.14 27.06
N PHE A 866 5.56 -6.77 25.91
CA PHE A 866 4.83 -6.29 24.73
C PHE A 866 4.60 -7.35 23.66
N LYS A 867 4.99 -8.61 23.91
CA LYS A 867 4.67 -9.71 23.00
C LYS A 867 3.15 -9.75 22.83
N PRO A 868 2.62 -9.61 21.61
CA PRO A 868 1.19 -9.78 21.37
C PRO A 868 0.81 -11.16 21.89
N LYS A 869 -0.30 -11.25 22.65
CA LYS A 869 -0.86 -12.54 23.09
C LYS A 869 -1.04 -13.38 21.83
N GLN A 870 -0.14 -14.33 21.61
CA GLN A 870 -0.21 -15.22 20.46
C GLN A 870 -1.57 -15.92 20.54
N GLN A 871 -2.39 -15.78 19.49
CA GLN A 871 -3.27 -16.88 19.15
C GLN A 871 -2.34 -18.08 18.92
N ASN A 872 -2.53 -19.11 19.72
CA ASN A 872 -1.55 -20.17 19.86
C ASN A 872 -1.26 -20.76 18.46
N PRO A 873 0.00 -20.92 18.04
CA PRO A 873 0.31 -21.63 16.79
C PRO A 873 -0.25 -23.06 16.80
N GLU A 874 -0.41 -23.65 17.99
CA GLU A 874 -1.15 -24.89 18.18
C GLU A 874 -2.66 -24.74 18.02
N GLU A 875 -3.28 -23.58 18.28
CA GLU A 875 -4.69 -23.34 17.96
C GLU A 875 -4.91 -23.09 16.47
N VAL A 876 -3.94 -22.47 15.78
CA VAL A 876 -3.93 -22.28 14.32
C VAL A 876 -3.62 -23.61 13.61
N LYS A 877 -2.64 -24.38 14.08
CA LYS A 877 -2.40 -25.77 13.62
C LYS A 877 -3.52 -26.71 14.03
N ALA A 878 -4.14 -26.54 15.20
CA ALA A 878 -5.33 -27.30 15.58
C ALA A 878 -6.58 -26.82 14.85
N ALA A 879 -6.64 -25.59 14.34
CA ALA A 879 -7.70 -25.12 13.45
C ALA A 879 -7.48 -25.68 12.04
N ALA A 880 -6.23 -25.74 11.56
CA ALA A 880 -5.85 -26.40 10.32
C ALA A 880 -6.03 -27.93 10.38
N SER A 881 -5.70 -28.56 11.51
CA SER A 881 -5.93 -29.99 11.74
C SER A 881 -7.40 -30.30 12.05
N ARG A 882 -8.14 -29.39 12.70
CA ARG A 882 -9.61 -29.48 12.81
C ARG A 882 -10.27 -29.34 11.45
N ARG A 883 -9.78 -28.46 10.56
CA ARG A 883 -10.17 -28.39 9.13
C ARG A 883 -9.88 -29.71 8.40
N ALA A 884 -8.71 -30.32 8.59
CA ALA A 884 -8.39 -31.63 8.00
C ALA A 884 -9.25 -32.78 8.57
N SER A 885 -9.56 -32.76 9.87
CA SER A 885 -10.36 -33.80 10.51
C SER A 885 -11.87 -33.65 10.28
N ALA A 886 -12.38 -32.44 10.07
CA ALA A 886 -13.77 -32.17 9.70
C ALA A 886 -14.10 -32.74 8.31
N ILE A 887 -13.10 -32.87 7.43
CA ILE A 887 -13.22 -33.48 6.09
C ILE A 887 -13.31 -35.01 6.15
N SER A 888 -12.81 -35.65 7.22
CA SER A 888 -12.97 -37.11 7.45
C SER A 888 -14.34 -37.51 8.02
N GLY A 889 -15.22 -36.54 8.30
CA GLY A 889 -16.51 -36.72 8.94
C GLY A 889 -17.68 -37.05 8.00
N SER A 890 -17.46 -37.16 6.68
CA SER A 890 -18.53 -37.54 5.76
C SER A 890 -18.81 -39.04 5.81
N GLY A 891 -20.08 -39.36 6.09
CA GLY A 891 -20.88 -40.58 5.96
C GLY A 891 -20.30 -41.98 5.66
N SER A 892 -19.14 -42.14 5.04
CA SER A 892 -18.70 -43.40 4.42
C SER A 892 -17.60 -44.14 5.20
N GLY A 893 -17.00 -43.53 6.22
CA GLY A 893 -15.98 -44.17 7.08
C GLY A 893 -16.53 -44.98 8.28
N ARG A 894 -17.84 -44.90 8.55
CA ARG A 894 -18.47 -45.47 9.77
C ARG A 894 -18.54 -47.00 9.81
N TYR A 895 -18.31 -47.70 8.70
CA TYR A 895 -18.40 -49.17 8.66
C TYR A 895 -17.16 -49.91 9.17
N TYR A 896 -15.99 -49.25 9.29
CA TYR A 896 -14.74 -49.91 9.70
C TYR A 896 -14.27 -49.64 11.14
N ALA A 897 -14.83 -48.64 11.84
CA ALA A 897 -14.38 -48.27 13.20
C ALA A 897 -15.12 -48.99 14.34
N ASN A 898 -16.21 -49.73 14.06
CA ASN A 898 -17.06 -50.34 15.09
C ASN A 898 -16.51 -51.64 15.73
N ARG A 899 -15.27 -52.06 15.42
CA ARG A 899 -14.70 -53.31 15.96
C ARG A 899 -13.61 -53.14 17.02
N THR A 900 -13.21 -51.93 17.38
CA THR A 900 -12.11 -51.73 18.36
C THR A 900 -12.54 -51.07 19.67
N ARG A 901 -13.84 -50.91 19.92
CA ARG A 901 -14.38 -50.27 21.13
C ARG A 901 -14.90 -51.21 22.23
N SER A 902 -14.50 -52.49 22.25
CA SER A 902 -14.98 -53.44 23.28
C SER A 902 -13.94 -53.96 24.28
N LEU A 903 -12.70 -53.44 24.33
CA LEU A 903 -11.66 -54.08 25.16
C LEU A 903 -10.80 -53.21 26.08
N ARG A 904 -11.12 -51.94 26.33
CA ARG A 904 -10.46 -51.20 27.44
C ARG A 904 -11.41 -50.28 28.20
N SER A 905 -12.52 -50.85 28.65
CA SER A 905 -13.08 -50.50 29.96
C SER A 905 -12.49 -51.46 30.99
N MET A 906 -11.42 -51.07 31.69
CA MET A 906 -11.03 -51.64 32.97
C MET A 906 -9.97 -50.74 33.61
N GLU A 907 -10.29 -50.28 34.82
CA GLU A 907 -9.40 -49.80 35.89
C GLU A 907 -9.00 -48.30 35.96
N ARG A 908 -9.77 -47.60 36.80
CA ARG A 908 -9.47 -46.38 37.61
C ARG A 908 -8.56 -46.75 38.83
N PRO A 909 -8.24 -45.86 39.83
CA PRO A 909 -8.54 -44.42 40.04
C PRO A 909 -7.44 -43.49 40.67
N GLN A 910 -7.60 -42.17 40.40
CA GLN A 910 -7.72 -40.99 41.30
C GLN A 910 -6.70 -40.53 42.40
N ASN A 911 -6.54 -39.19 42.41
CA ASN A 911 -6.46 -38.21 43.54
C ASN A 911 -5.12 -37.93 44.26
N PHE A 912 -4.52 -36.75 43.97
CA PHE A 912 -3.62 -36.08 44.92
C PHE A 912 -3.63 -34.53 44.90
N ALA A 913 -4.12 -33.86 43.86
CA ALA A 913 -3.83 -32.41 43.70
C ALA A 913 -4.89 -31.41 44.20
N ASN A 914 -6.08 -31.81 44.69
CA ASN A 914 -7.16 -30.85 45.01
C ASN A 914 -7.57 -30.78 46.50
N LYS A 915 -6.69 -31.12 47.44
CA LYS A 915 -7.00 -31.11 48.89
C LYS A 915 -6.14 -30.19 49.75
N LEU A 916 -5.70 -29.04 49.22
CA LEU A 916 -4.83 -28.16 50.01
C LEU A 916 -4.99 -26.68 49.69
N LEU A 917 -6.22 -26.16 49.75
CA LEU A 917 -6.60 -24.89 50.39
C LEU A 917 -7.97 -24.44 49.88
N GLY A 918 -8.93 -24.36 50.78
CA GLY A 918 -10.26 -23.84 50.52
C GLY A 918 -10.63 -22.71 51.48
N THR A 919 -11.50 -21.82 50.99
CA THR A 919 -12.50 -21.02 51.73
C THR A 919 -13.40 -20.38 50.66
N ALA A 920 -14.63 -20.87 50.48
CA ALA A 920 -15.89 -20.42 51.10
C ALA A 920 -16.46 -19.11 50.51
N GLY A 921 -17.55 -19.22 49.74
CA GLY A 921 -18.31 -18.07 49.24
C GLY A 921 -19.49 -18.44 48.33
N LYS A 922 -20.67 -18.62 48.94
CA LYS A 922 -22.07 -18.71 48.43
C LYS A 922 -22.31 -18.61 46.90
N ARG A 923 -22.95 -19.63 46.32
CA ARG A 923 -23.68 -19.55 45.03
C ARG A 923 -25.10 -19.02 45.26
N MET A 924 -25.50 -18.04 44.46
CA MET A 924 -26.83 -17.42 44.42
C MET A 924 -27.92 -18.40 43.96
N ASP A 925 -29.13 -18.26 44.51
CA ASP A 925 -30.31 -19.09 44.19
C ASP A 925 -30.82 -18.77 42.76
N PRO A 926 -31.04 -19.79 41.90
CA PRO A 926 -31.57 -19.62 40.54
C PRO A 926 -32.91 -18.87 40.43
N LYS A 927 -33.68 -18.78 41.53
CA LYS A 927 -34.93 -18.00 41.56
C LYS A 927 -34.72 -16.47 41.66
N GLU A 928 -33.58 -15.98 42.16
CA GLU A 928 -33.28 -14.54 42.19
C GLU A 928 -32.80 -14.01 40.83
N MET A 929 -32.08 -14.81 40.05
CA MET A 929 -31.67 -14.43 38.69
C MET A 929 -32.85 -14.20 37.73
N ARG A 930 -33.95 -14.97 37.87
CA ARG A 930 -35.17 -14.75 37.08
C ARG A 930 -35.94 -13.50 37.45
N ARG A 931 -35.73 -12.94 38.66
CA ARG A 931 -36.35 -11.68 39.09
C ARG A 931 -35.59 -10.46 38.57
N LEU A 932 -34.27 -10.56 38.40
CA LEU A 932 -33.43 -9.48 37.88
C LEU A 932 -33.59 -9.27 36.36
N SER A 933 -33.79 -10.36 35.59
CA SER A 933 -34.06 -10.25 34.14
C SER A 933 -35.41 -9.61 33.83
N SER A 934 -36.42 -9.77 34.69
CA SER A 934 -37.74 -9.17 34.49
C SER A 934 -37.80 -7.67 34.82
N VAL A 935 -36.94 -7.17 35.72
CA VAL A 935 -36.91 -5.75 36.12
C VAL A 935 -36.13 -4.89 35.12
N GLN A 936 -35.09 -5.44 34.48
CA GLN A 936 -34.37 -4.76 33.40
C GLN A 936 -35.21 -4.66 32.11
N ALA A 937 -36.04 -5.66 31.81
CA ALA A 937 -36.96 -5.63 30.68
C ALA A 937 -38.10 -4.61 30.84
N THR A 938 -38.58 -4.36 32.07
CA THR A 938 -39.61 -3.33 32.34
C THR A 938 -39.05 -1.91 32.35
N HIS A 939 -37.75 -1.74 32.64
CA HIS A 939 -37.10 -0.43 32.61
C HIS A 939 -36.73 0.03 31.19
N ALA A 940 -36.38 -0.92 30.29
CA ALA A 940 -36.12 -0.63 28.88
C ALA A 940 -37.40 -0.26 28.11
N GLY A 941 -38.54 -0.90 28.41
CA GLY A 941 -39.82 -0.60 27.79
C GLY A 941 -40.40 0.79 28.14
N ARG A 942 -40.11 1.30 29.35
CA ARG A 942 -40.59 2.63 29.81
C ARG A 942 -39.80 3.81 29.23
N VAL A 943 -38.55 3.60 28.83
CA VAL A 943 -37.71 4.65 28.20
C VAL A 943 -38.02 4.81 26.71
N LEU A 944 -38.51 3.75 26.06
CA LEU A 944 -38.90 3.77 24.64
C LEU A 944 -40.30 4.37 24.39
N SER A 945 -41.17 4.45 25.41
CA SER A 945 -42.53 4.98 25.26
C SER A 945 -42.70 6.47 25.62
N SER A 946 -41.63 7.18 26.02
CA SER A 946 -41.71 8.60 26.44
C SER A 946 -41.05 9.59 25.47
N GLY A 947 -40.65 9.16 24.27
CA GLY A 947 -39.98 10.01 23.27
C GLY A 947 -40.86 10.41 22.06
N GLY A 948 -42.11 9.96 21.98
CA GLY A 948 -43.02 10.25 20.87
C GLY A 948 -44.27 10.95 21.37
N ASN A 949 -44.20 12.27 21.59
CA ASN A 949 -45.31 13.24 21.54
C ASN A 949 -44.79 14.62 21.97
N ASN A 950 -44.51 15.49 21.00
CA ASN A 950 -44.84 16.92 20.98
C ASN A 950 -44.22 17.59 19.74
N ALA A 951 -45.11 18.13 18.89
CA ALA A 951 -44.96 19.21 17.90
C ALA A 951 -43.84 19.13 16.85
#